data_AF-A0A8S1PG21-F1
#
_entry.id   AF-A0A8S1PG21-F1
#
_cell.length_a   1.000
_cell.length_b   1.000
_cell.length_c   1.000
_cell.angle_alpha   90.00
_cell.angle_beta   90.00
_cell.angle_gamma   90.00
#
_symmetry.space_group_name_H-M   'P 1'
#
loop_
_entity.id
_entity.type
_entity.pdbx_description
1 polymer ?
#
loop_
_entity_poly.entity_id
_entity_poly.type
_entity_poly.pdbx_seq_one_letter_code
_entity_poly.pdbx_strand_id
1 'polypeptide(L)'
;MIGFTIFSSKITPSFRESKKQLVSIEQFKSIVSFNILLFCDLYQNNSAKAYSKQARTIESFISPNQQVQVNILTVPGDQAIDFQQVEQYLDCKFNQIKKPYRSNSLVYTDSPYKLYNVLYAFDKRTLLCDYFKFMIDNQIYNELSEIQQHYQVTNLQTTLFNFFQNKDQPNSMNSVQVIRKKLNSQTKEQYFYLLQQMKHINQMHPQADYSNQMCPDCQSDSRCSFLVSKSQNIFLAGQSELFAYPIRIEFVNLIGRLFSQLICQMMHYARTQNANYKLCNLASIDRIEEAISCPSFNLERNYQNLEMLGDSVIKYLTSAMLFEETFLNNESLLSSLRIKLITNKHLSDVYIPLQIRSMNSKIHYKKIRNHMTTTINDVDDFILSRKQQADIYEAICGACYIRDYEFSDVIKFFKLTNFGFHGNFQKFYRGNSLIKFPDSYNNQIYPLKQQKEIRPFVQKSIYNQPLQNFEQFLGCKLTRLNEAMTVEDYERLEFLGDAILELLIVVNVHKECEKFYHSHEQQQMCREGKLQQKQLLCPGMMHIAKISLLDNGFMGTMALYYGYHQYAIGLCNDTQNEIEKVLDSLRNEEFNEFQIINQYSTQIPKIMSDLWESVAACIMIECGWEGVVQIYGEMYKPFIQYVVKNIYTIYDYHQEINRNIQIEKN
;
A
#
# COMPACT_ATOMS: atom_id res chain seq x y z
N MET A 1 -42.85 -24.20 33.82
CA MET A 1 -42.09 -24.10 32.56
C MET A 1 -42.76 -23.07 31.67
N ILE A 2 -42.17 -21.88 31.53
CA ILE A 2 -42.56 -20.87 30.53
C ILE A 2 -41.24 -20.49 29.85
N GLY A 3 -41.17 -20.72 28.54
CA GLY A 3 -39.95 -20.63 27.74
C GLY A 3 -39.45 -19.19 27.63
N PHE A 4 -38.20 -19.00 28.04
CA PHE A 4 -37.42 -17.79 27.79
C PHE A 4 -37.05 -17.74 26.30
N THR A 5 -37.64 -16.82 25.54
CA THR A 5 -37.08 -16.39 24.25
C THR A 5 -36.14 -15.22 24.52
N ILE A 6 -34.95 -15.53 25.02
CA ILE A 6 -33.76 -14.72 24.72
C ILE A 6 -33.71 -14.69 23.19
N PHE A 7 -33.57 -13.51 22.56
CA PHE A 7 -33.26 -13.46 21.13
C PHE A 7 -32.01 -14.31 20.89
N SER A 8 -32.20 -15.56 20.45
CA SER A 8 -31.11 -16.39 19.97
C SER A 8 -30.81 -15.87 18.58
N SER A 9 -29.92 -14.88 18.48
CA SER A 9 -29.18 -14.75 17.23
C SER A 9 -28.31 -16.00 17.13
N LYS A 10 -28.82 -17.05 16.49
CA LYS A 10 -28.00 -18.11 15.88
C LYS A 10 -27.18 -17.53 14.71
N ILE A 11 -26.67 -16.32 14.85
CA ILE A 11 -25.83 -15.66 13.86
C ILE A 11 -24.41 -16.08 14.23
N THR A 12 -23.97 -17.18 13.65
CA THR A 12 -22.54 -17.50 13.58
C THR A 12 -21.90 -16.53 12.57
N PRO A 13 -20.73 -15.96 12.85
CA PRO A 13 -20.02 -15.14 11.87
C PRO A 13 -19.66 -16.01 10.66
N SER A 14 -20.37 -15.83 9.55
CA SER A 14 -19.96 -16.38 8.26
C SER A 14 -19.03 -15.38 7.59
N PHE A 15 -17.76 -15.73 7.43
CA PHE A 15 -16.84 -14.96 6.59
C PHE A 15 -17.21 -15.22 5.13
N ARG A 16 -17.31 -14.15 4.34
CA ARG A 16 -17.75 -14.19 2.94
C ARG A 16 -16.86 -13.29 2.09
N GLU A 17 -16.80 -13.55 0.79
CA GLU A 17 -16.16 -12.66 -0.17
C GLU A 17 -16.96 -11.36 -0.32
N SER A 18 -16.29 -10.23 -0.10
CA SER A 18 -16.83 -8.90 -0.36
C SER A 18 -17.07 -8.69 -1.86
N LYS A 19 -18.24 -8.18 -2.25
CA LYS A 19 -18.53 -7.76 -3.64
C LYS A 19 -18.45 -6.24 -3.77
N LYS A 20 -17.78 -5.75 -4.82
CA LYS A 20 -17.72 -4.32 -5.19
C LYS A 20 -19.08 -3.89 -5.75
N GLN A 21 -19.67 -2.80 -5.26
CA GLN A 21 -20.91 -2.23 -5.81
C GLN A 21 -20.76 -0.73 -6.13
N LEU A 22 -21.25 -0.32 -7.30
CA LEU A 22 -21.42 1.09 -7.69
C LEU A 22 -22.69 1.64 -7.03
N VAL A 23 -22.57 2.73 -6.28
CA VAL A 23 -23.65 3.40 -5.54
C VAL A 23 -23.62 4.91 -5.79
N SER A 24 -24.77 5.57 -5.85
CA SER A 24 -24.85 7.03 -5.98
C SER A 24 -24.23 7.71 -4.75
N ILE A 25 -23.89 9.00 -4.85
CA ILE A 25 -23.40 9.80 -3.72
C ILE A 25 -24.40 9.77 -2.55
N GLU A 26 -25.70 9.81 -2.85
CA GLU A 26 -26.76 9.77 -1.83
C GLU A 26 -26.83 8.39 -1.16
N GLN A 27 -26.74 7.32 -1.94
CA GLN A 27 -26.64 5.95 -1.42
C GLN A 27 -25.38 5.76 -0.58
N PHE A 28 -24.24 6.34 -0.99
CA PHE A 28 -23.00 6.39 -0.22
C PHE A 28 -23.21 7.11 1.12
N LYS A 29 -23.85 8.29 1.11
CA LYS A 29 -24.18 9.04 2.33
C LYS A 29 -25.09 8.25 3.27
N SER A 30 -26.11 7.56 2.76
CA SER A 30 -27.03 6.73 3.54
C SER A 30 -26.31 5.53 4.16
N ILE A 31 -25.44 4.85 3.38
CA ILE A 31 -24.58 3.77 3.85
C ILE A 31 -23.67 4.22 4.98
N VAL A 32 -22.96 5.34 4.79
CA VAL A 32 -22.02 5.85 5.79
C VAL A 32 -22.78 6.32 7.02
N SER A 33 -23.92 7.00 6.87
CA SER A 33 -24.76 7.46 7.98
C SER A 33 -25.38 6.30 8.76
N PHE A 34 -25.85 5.26 8.09
CA PHE A 34 -26.38 4.04 8.71
C PHE A 34 -25.31 3.32 9.53
N ASN A 35 -24.12 3.12 8.96
CA ASN A 35 -22.99 2.55 9.69
C ASN A 35 -22.59 3.46 10.87
N ILE A 36 -22.46 4.77 10.65
CA ILE A 36 -22.17 5.74 11.71
C ILE A 36 -23.23 5.70 12.81
N LEU A 37 -24.53 5.58 12.54
CA LEU A 37 -25.58 5.55 13.57
C LEU A 37 -25.66 4.22 14.30
N LEU A 38 -25.53 3.10 13.57
CA LEU A 38 -25.41 1.76 14.16
C LEU A 38 -24.21 1.67 15.12
N PHE A 39 -23.12 2.40 14.85
CA PHE A 39 -21.86 2.31 15.59
C PHE A 39 -21.51 3.52 16.49
N CYS A 40 -22.07 4.71 16.26
CA CYS A 40 -21.96 5.89 17.15
C CYS A 40 -22.62 5.61 18.48
N ASP A 41 -23.78 4.94 18.45
CA ASP A 41 -24.43 4.42 19.63
C ASP A 41 -23.40 3.59 20.43
N LEU A 42 -22.62 2.68 19.81
CA LEU A 42 -21.57 1.94 20.53
C LEU A 42 -20.37 2.78 21.05
N TYR A 43 -20.07 3.96 20.48
CA TYR A 43 -18.84 4.72 20.73
C TYR A 43 -18.96 5.99 21.59
N GLN A 44 -20.17 6.36 22.05
CA GLN A 44 -20.45 7.56 22.86
C GLN A 44 -19.75 7.62 24.24
N ASN A 45 -18.74 6.80 24.48
CA ASN A 45 -18.32 6.41 25.82
C ASN A 45 -17.02 7.01 26.33
N ASN A 46 -16.40 7.97 25.63
CA ASN A 46 -15.24 8.67 26.17
C ASN A 46 -15.69 9.94 26.90
N SER A 47 -15.73 9.86 28.23
CA SER A 47 -15.96 10.97 29.15
C SER A 47 -14.81 11.99 29.14
N ALA A 48 -14.52 12.60 28.00
CA ALA A 48 -13.78 13.85 27.97
C ALA A 48 -14.81 14.97 27.83
N LYS A 49 -14.94 15.80 28.87
CA LYS A 49 -15.62 17.12 28.82
C LYS A 49 -14.98 18.10 27.81
N ALA A 50 -14.13 17.62 26.90
CA ALA A 50 -13.63 18.40 25.79
C ALA A 50 -14.67 18.30 24.66
N TYR A 51 -15.60 19.25 24.65
CA TYR A 51 -16.26 19.63 23.40
C TYR A 51 -15.15 19.94 22.37
N SER A 52 -14.90 19.06 21.40
CA SER A 52 -14.17 19.52 20.22
C SER A 52 -15.16 20.32 19.38
N LYS A 53 -14.99 21.65 19.36
CA LYS A 53 -15.75 22.56 18.48
C LYS A 53 -15.36 22.40 17.00
N GLN A 54 -14.53 21.41 16.68
CA GLN A 54 -13.95 21.17 15.35
C GLN A 54 -14.08 19.69 14.99
N ALA A 55 -15.33 19.24 14.88
CA ALA A 55 -15.58 18.01 14.17
C ALA A 55 -15.44 18.25 12.66
N ARG A 56 -14.66 17.44 11.95
CA ARG A 56 -14.66 17.44 10.48
C ARG A 56 -16.10 17.31 9.96
N THR A 57 -16.49 18.18 9.03
CA THR A 57 -17.77 18.06 8.33
C THR A 57 -17.72 16.88 7.35
N ILE A 58 -18.87 16.29 7.01
CA ILE A 58 -19.01 15.25 5.97
C ILE A 58 -18.27 15.63 4.68
N GLU A 59 -18.22 16.92 4.34
CA GLU A 59 -17.58 17.47 3.15
C GLU A 59 -16.07 17.19 3.09
N SER A 60 -15.42 16.94 4.23
CA SER A 60 -13.99 16.60 4.26
C SER A 60 -13.68 15.15 3.83
N PHE A 61 -14.64 14.25 4.06
CA PHE A 61 -14.62 12.86 3.57
C PHE A 61 -15.08 12.78 2.12
N ILE A 62 -16.00 13.67 1.76
CA ILE A 62 -16.70 13.68 0.50
C ILE A 62 -16.46 15.05 -0.12
N SER A 63 -15.36 15.19 -0.84
CA SER A 63 -15.36 16.20 -1.90
C SER A 63 -16.54 15.83 -2.83
N PRO A 64 -17.50 16.74 -3.08
CA PRO A 64 -18.68 16.42 -3.86
C PRO A 64 -18.24 16.01 -5.26
N ASN A 65 -18.26 14.71 -5.52
CA ASN A 65 -17.85 14.14 -6.80
C ASN A 65 -19.12 13.88 -7.60
N GLN A 66 -19.30 14.48 -8.77
CA GLN A 66 -20.57 14.48 -9.52
C GLN A 66 -20.99 13.10 -10.09
N GLN A 67 -20.23 12.04 -9.82
CA GLN A 67 -20.44 10.68 -10.37
C GLN A 67 -20.61 9.60 -9.28
N VAL A 68 -21.18 8.46 -9.70
CA VAL A 68 -21.47 7.26 -8.89
C VAL A 68 -20.16 6.68 -8.30
N GLN A 69 -20.13 6.38 -7.00
CA GLN A 69 -18.96 5.91 -6.24
C GLN A 69 -18.99 4.38 -6.04
N VAL A 70 -17.84 3.70 -5.98
CA VAL A 70 -17.81 2.26 -5.67
C VAL A 70 -17.54 2.05 -4.19
N ASN A 71 -18.42 1.32 -3.52
CA ASN A 71 -18.23 0.92 -2.12
C ASN A 71 -18.12 -0.59 -1.95
N ILE A 72 -17.40 -0.98 -0.91
CA ILE A 72 -17.50 -2.31 -0.31
C ILE A 72 -18.37 -2.14 0.94
N LEU A 73 -19.47 -2.89 1.00
CA LEU A 73 -20.29 -2.99 2.20
C LEU A 73 -20.31 -4.44 2.64
N THR A 74 -19.92 -4.70 3.88
CA THR A 74 -20.07 -6.01 4.50
C THR A 74 -21.45 -6.10 5.13
N VAL A 75 -22.45 -6.56 4.35
CA VAL A 75 -23.74 -7.00 4.91
C VAL A 75 -23.64 -8.49 5.25
N PRO A 76 -24.00 -8.91 6.47
CA PRO A 76 -24.22 -10.33 6.73
C PRO A 76 -25.52 -10.79 6.02
N GLY A 77 -25.40 -11.59 4.95
CA GLY A 77 -26.53 -12.25 4.27
C GLY A 77 -26.44 -12.23 2.73
N ASP A 78 -27.24 -13.07 2.05
CA ASP A 78 -27.28 -13.22 0.58
C ASP A 78 -28.20 -12.20 -0.12
N GLN A 79 -28.62 -11.13 0.57
CA GLN A 79 -29.57 -10.16 0.03
C GLN A 79 -28.86 -8.87 -0.41
N ALA A 80 -29.32 -8.32 -1.54
CA ALA A 80 -28.92 -6.99 -2.00
C ALA A 80 -29.22 -5.94 -0.93
N ILE A 81 -28.44 -4.86 -0.89
CA ILE A 81 -28.66 -3.75 0.06
C ILE A 81 -30.04 -3.16 -0.19
N ASP A 82 -30.95 -3.32 0.76
CA ASP A 82 -32.25 -2.65 0.75
C ASP A 82 -32.09 -1.23 1.29
N PHE A 83 -31.80 -0.30 0.39
CA PHE A 83 -31.67 1.12 0.71
C PHE A 83 -32.95 1.70 1.32
N GLN A 84 -34.11 1.15 0.98
CA GLN A 84 -35.39 1.59 1.51
C GLN A 84 -35.52 1.20 3.00
N GLN A 85 -35.05 0.02 3.40
CA GLN A 85 -34.93 -0.35 4.82
C GLN A 85 -33.90 0.49 5.57
N VAL A 86 -32.77 0.80 4.94
CA VAL A 86 -31.75 1.69 5.54
C VAL A 86 -32.34 3.07 5.83
N GLU A 87 -33.03 3.66 4.86
CA GLU A 87 -33.72 4.95 5.02
C GLU A 87 -34.84 4.87 6.07
N GLN A 88 -35.65 3.81 6.06
CA GLN A 88 -36.70 3.59 7.08
C GLN A 88 -36.13 3.46 8.50
N TYR A 89 -34.99 2.77 8.68
CA TYR A 89 -34.31 2.66 9.97
C TYR A 89 -33.81 4.03 10.45
N LEU A 90 -33.19 4.79 9.55
CA LEU A 90 -32.74 6.16 9.81
C LEU A 90 -33.94 7.03 10.23
N ASP A 91 -35.02 7.04 9.46
CA ASP A 91 -36.25 7.78 9.73
C ASP A 91 -36.91 7.38 11.06
N CYS A 92 -36.96 6.09 11.38
CA CYS A 92 -37.50 5.58 12.65
C CYS A 92 -36.72 6.11 13.86
N LYS A 93 -35.38 6.09 13.79
CA LYS A 93 -34.51 6.64 14.84
C LYS A 93 -34.61 8.16 14.93
N PHE A 94 -34.73 8.84 13.79
CA PHE A 94 -34.86 10.29 13.76
C PHE A 94 -36.22 10.79 14.24
N ASN A 95 -37.31 10.03 14.06
CA ASN A 95 -38.63 10.39 14.61
C ASN A 95 -38.65 10.45 16.15
N GLN A 96 -37.72 9.77 16.83
CA GLN A 96 -37.55 9.85 18.29
C GLN A 96 -36.79 11.11 18.75
N ILE A 97 -36.07 11.77 17.84
CA ILE A 97 -35.33 13.01 18.07
C ILE A 97 -36.18 14.14 17.48
N LYS A 98 -36.59 15.15 18.27
CA LYS A 98 -37.54 16.20 17.85
C LYS A 98 -37.05 17.17 16.74
N LYS A 99 -36.22 16.73 15.79
CA LYS A 99 -35.78 17.50 14.62
C LYS A 99 -35.94 16.66 13.35
N PRO A 100 -36.59 17.19 12.29
CA PRO A 100 -36.65 16.50 11.00
C PRO A 100 -35.24 16.39 10.40
N TYR A 101 -34.90 15.19 9.95
CA TYR A 101 -33.64 14.92 9.26
C TYR A 101 -33.55 15.75 7.97
N ARG A 102 -32.40 16.39 7.73
CA ARG A 102 -32.02 16.97 6.43
C ARG A 102 -30.85 16.13 5.90
N SER A 103 -30.96 15.65 4.66
CA SER A 103 -30.02 14.78 3.91
C SER A 103 -28.53 15.19 3.92
N ASN A 104 -28.20 16.38 4.47
CA ASN A 104 -26.85 16.94 4.51
C ASN A 104 -26.30 17.20 5.93
N SER A 105 -26.85 16.62 7.00
CA SER A 105 -26.35 16.85 8.37
C SER A 105 -26.17 15.57 9.22
N LEU A 106 -25.00 15.43 9.86
CA LEU A 106 -24.72 14.41 10.89
C LEU A 106 -25.48 14.74 12.19
N VAL A 107 -25.97 13.71 12.87
CA VAL A 107 -26.61 13.82 14.19
C VAL A 107 -25.87 12.93 15.18
N TYR A 108 -25.48 13.51 16.32
CA TYR A 108 -24.94 12.79 17.47
C TYR A 108 -26.02 12.68 18.56
N THR A 109 -26.07 11.57 19.28
CA THR A 109 -26.75 11.45 20.58
C THR A 109 -25.80 11.98 21.68
N ASP A 110 -26.24 12.22 22.92
CA ASP A 110 -25.38 12.79 23.98
C ASP A 110 -25.12 11.81 25.15
N SER A 111 -25.39 10.51 24.96
CA SER A 111 -25.50 9.51 26.03
C SER A 111 -24.56 8.30 25.84
N PRO A 112 -23.50 8.13 26.66
CA PRO A 112 -22.57 6.99 26.63
C PRO A 112 -23.20 5.59 26.87
N TYR A 113 -22.92 4.61 25.99
CA TYR A 113 -23.23 3.18 26.19
C TYR A 113 -22.24 2.51 27.15
N LYS A 114 -22.47 2.53 28.46
CA LYS A 114 -21.62 1.83 29.43
C LYS A 114 -21.76 0.30 29.28
N LEU A 115 -20.65 -0.40 29.05
CA LEU A 115 -20.62 -1.87 29.03
C LEU A 115 -20.64 -2.41 30.45
N TYR A 116 -21.64 -3.25 30.72
CA TYR A 116 -21.86 -3.85 32.02
C TYR A 116 -21.86 -5.37 31.88
N ASN A 117 -21.16 -6.04 32.78
CA ASN A 117 -21.35 -7.46 33.00
C ASN A 117 -22.52 -7.67 33.96
N VAL A 118 -23.43 -8.60 33.64
CA VAL A 118 -24.51 -8.99 34.56
C VAL A 118 -23.90 -9.93 35.59
N LEU A 119 -23.76 -9.47 36.83
CA LEU A 119 -23.20 -10.26 37.92
C LEU A 119 -24.25 -11.18 38.53
N TYR A 120 -25.43 -10.64 38.84
CA TYR A 120 -26.44 -11.36 39.59
C TYR A 120 -27.84 -10.85 39.23
N ALA A 121 -28.75 -11.77 38.92
CA ALA A 121 -30.15 -11.48 38.66
C ALA A 121 -30.98 -11.86 39.89
N PHE A 122 -31.89 -10.99 40.31
CA PHE A 122 -32.73 -11.23 41.47
C PHE A 122 -34.13 -10.64 41.29
N ASP A 123 -35.08 -11.14 42.07
CA ASP A 123 -36.45 -10.65 42.14
C ASP A 123 -36.80 -10.21 43.57
N LYS A 124 -38.06 -9.83 43.80
CA LYS A 124 -38.54 -9.41 45.13
C LYS A 124 -38.52 -10.53 46.19
N ARG A 125 -38.39 -11.80 45.78
CA ARG A 125 -38.45 -12.99 46.64
C ARG A 125 -37.07 -13.59 46.92
N THR A 126 -36.06 -13.20 46.16
CA THR A 126 -34.69 -13.71 46.27
C THR A 126 -34.13 -13.43 47.67
N LEU A 127 -33.69 -14.48 48.38
CA LEU A 127 -33.21 -14.36 49.75
C LEU A 127 -31.82 -13.70 49.79
N LEU A 128 -31.57 -12.91 50.82
CA LEU A 128 -30.28 -12.24 51.00
C LEU A 128 -29.12 -13.23 51.16
N CYS A 129 -29.38 -14.36 51.83
CA CYS A 129 -28.40 -15.42 52.04
C CYS A 129 -27.94 -16.07 50.72
N ASP A 130 -28.80 -16.17 49.71
CA ASP A 130 -28.46 -16.75 48.40
C ASP A 130 -27.50 -15.85 47.62
N TYR A 131 -27.68 -14.53 47.73
CA TYR A 131 -26.74 -13.56 47.16
C TYR A 131 -25.38 -13.58 47.87
N PHE A 132 -25.36 -13.74 49.19
CA PHE A 132 -24.11 -13.82 49.95
C PHE A 132 -23.34 -15.10 49.66
N LYS A 133 -24.03 -16.24 49.50
CA LYS A 133 -23.42 -17.49 49.02
C LYS A 133 -22.83 -17.31 47.63
N PHE A 134 -23.57 -16.69 46.71
CA PHE A 134 -23.06 -16.38 45.37
C PHE A 134 -21.73 -15.58 45.42
N MET A 135 -21.59 -14.62 46.33
CA MET A 135 -20.33 -13.86 46.48
C MET A 135 -19.17 -14.73 46.99
N ILE A 136 -19.43 -15.69 47.87
CA ILE A 136 -18.43 -16.66 48.36
C ILE A 136 -18.04 -17.63 47.26
N ASP A 137 -19.01 -18.19 46.54
CA ASP A 137 -18.80 -19.15 45.45
C ASP A 137 -17.96 -18.54 44.30
N ASN A 138 -18.07 -17.22 44.09
CA ASN A 138 -17.28 -16.46 43.13
C ASN A 138 -15.98 -15.88 43.71
N GLN A 139 -15.56 -16.30 44.91
CA GLN A 139 -14.32 -15.89 45.58
C GLN A 139 -14.19 -14.38 45.79
N ILE A 140 -15.31 -13.65 45.90
CA ILE A 140 -15.31 -12.21 46.18
C ILE A 140 -14.99 -11.97 47.68
N TYR A 141 -15.49 -12.86 48.54
CA TYR A 141 -15.20 -12.91 49.97
C TYR A 141 -14.94 -14.37 50.37
N ASN A 142 -14.21 -14.60 51.46
CA ASN A 142 -13.82 -15.96 51.85
C ASN A 142 -14.89 -16.64 52.71
N GLU A 143 -15.56 -15.89 53.58
CA GLU A 143 -16.56 -16.42 54.52
C GLU A 143 -17.75 -15.48 54.74
N LEU A 144 -18.88 -16.06 55.19
CA LEU A 144 -20.12 -15.31 55.42
C LEU A 144 -19.98 -14.26 56.54
N SER A 145 -19.16 -14.57 57.56
CA SER A 145 -18.82 -13.68 58.68
C SER A 145 -18.18 -12.37 58.20
N GLU A 146 -17.27 -12.46 57.22
CA GLU A 146 -16.61 -11.34 56.56
C GLU A 146 -17.65 -10.44 55.85
N ILE A 147 -18.59 -11.04 55.12
CA ILE A 147 -19.67 -10.33 54.42
C ILE A 147 -20.63 -9.65 55.41
N GLN A 148 -21.01 -10.33 56.50
CA GLN A 148 -21.92 -9.78 57.51
C GLN A 148 -21.31 -8.60 58.26
N GLN A 149 -20.01 -8.65 58.57
CA GLN A 149 -19.26 -7.52 59.13
C GLN A 149 -19.14 -6.38 58.12
N HIS A 150 -18.83 -6.69 56.85
CA HIS A 150 -18.63 -5.71 55.80
C HIS A 150 -19.91 -4.93 55.47
N TYR A 151 -21.07 -5.60 55.39
CA TYR A 151 -22.36 -4.97 55.11
C TYR A 151 -23.19 -4.63 56.37
N GLN A 152 -22.65 -4.91 57.58
CA GLN A 152 -23.31 -4.68 58.87
C GLN A 152 -24.71 -5.32 58.98
N VAL A 153 -24.84 -6.56 58.51
CA VAL A 153 -26.13 -7.28 58.49
C VAL A 153 -26.18 -8.36 59.57
N THR A 154 -27.07 -8.19 60.54
CA THR A 154 -27.31 -9.16 61.62
C THR A 154 -28.39 -10.18 61.28
N ASN A 155 -29.39 -9.82 60.46
CA ASN A 155 -30.48 -10.71 60.07
C ASN A 155 -30.40 -11.10 58.57
N LEU A 156 -30.15 -12.38 58.30
CA LEU A 156 -30.08 -12.95 56.95
C LEU A 156 -31.44 -13.50 56.45
N GLN A 157 -32.45 -13.59 57.32
CA GLN A 157 -33.80 -14.03 56.97
C GLN A 157 -34.62 -12.86 56.38
N THR A 158 -34.07 -12.22 55.36
CA THR A 158 -34.74 -11.17 54.58
C THR A 158 -34.46 -11.36 53.10
N THR A 159 -35.20 -10.67 52.24
CA THR A 159 -34.95 -10.69 50.80
C THR A 159 -33.89 -9.66 50.42
N LEU A 160 -33.16 -9.91 49.34
CA LEU A 160 -32.18 -8.98 48.79
C LEU A 160 -32.83 -7.64 48.43
N PHE A 161 -34.08 -7.67 47.95
CA PHE A 161 -34.88 -6.48 47.67
C PHE A 161 -35.13 -5.64 48.94
N ASN A 162 -35.55 -6.27 50.04
CA ASN A 162 -35.80 -5.57 51.31
C ASN A 162 -34.50 -5.02 51.92
N PHE A 163 -33.39 -5.75 51.77
CA PHE A 163 -32.07 -5.29 52.18
C PHE A 163 -31.65 -3.98 51.49
N PHE A 164 -31.90 -3.85 50.18
CA PHE A 164 -31.62 -2.61 49.46
C PHE A 164 -32.67 -1.50 49.69
N GLN A 165 -33.88 -1.82 50.14
CA GLN A 165 -34.89 -0.79 50.48
C GLN A 165 -34.73 -0.20 51.89
N ASN A 166 -34.11 -0.92 52.83
CA ASN A 166 -34.10 -0.52 54.23
C ASN A 166 -33.26 0.76 54.46
N LYS A 167 -33.90 1.80 55.00
CA LYS A 167 -33.29 3.14 55.19
C LYS A 167 -32.51 3.27 56.50
N ASP A 168 -32.74 2.38 57.46
CA ASP A 168 -32.30 2.54 58.86
C ASP A 168 -30.95 1.87 59.18
N GLN A 169 -30.20 1.40 58.18
CA GLN A 169 -28.86 0.82 58.40
C GLN A 169 -27.73 1.84 58.17
N PRO A 170 -26.70 1.91 59.05
CA PRO A 170 -25.65 2.93 58.98
C PRO A 170 -24.78 2.77 57.72
N ASN A 171 -24.50 3.90 57.04
CA ASN A 171 -23.53 4.12 55.96
C ASN A 171 -22.85 2.89 55.33
N SER A 172 -23.64 2.05 54.65
CA SER A 172 -23.11 1.11 53.67
C SER A 172 -22.41 1.90 52.55
N MET A 173 -21.28 1.40 52.02
CA MET A 173 -20.46 1.99 50.96
C MET A 173 -21.23 2.79 49.89
N ASN A 174 -20.59 3.80 49.30
CA ASN A 174 -21.15 4.65 48.23
C ASN A 174 -21.88 3.86 47.12
N SER A 175 -21.41 2.65 46.77
CA SER A 175 -22.05 1.75 45.81
C SER A 175 -23.45 1.29 46.23
N VAL A 176 -23.64 0.89 47.48
CA VAL A 176 -24.94 0.44 48.01
C VAL A 176 -25.92 1.61 48.04
N GLN A 177 -25.50 2.79 48.48
CA GLN A 177 -26.36 3.99 48.48
C GLN A 177 -26.84 4.39 47.07
N VAL A 178 -26.00 4.22 46.05
CA VAL A 178 -26.37 4.44 44.64
C VAL A 178 -27.41 3.42 44.17
N ILE A 179 -27.25 2.15 44.55
CA ILE A 179 -28.23 1.09 44.27
C ILE A 179 -29.58 1.43 44.93
N ARG A 180 -29.60 1.84 46.22
CA ARG A 180 -30.82 2.20 46.95
C ARG A 180 -31.60 3.33 46.26
N LYS A 181 -30.91 4.38 45.80
CA LYS A 181 -31.53 5.51 45.10
C LYS A 181 -32.24 5.09 43.82
N LYS A 182 -31.63 4.19 43.02
CA LYS A 182 -32.23 3.69 41.77
C LYS A 182 -33.38 2.70 41.99
N LEU A 183 -33.29 1.86 43.01
CA LEU A 183 -34.30 0.85 43.31
C LEU A 183 -35.65 1.48 43.68
N ASN A 184 -35.62 2.66 44.33
CA ASN A 184 -36.83 3.45 44.64
C ASN A 184 -37.52 4.03 43.40
N SER A 185 -36.80 4.24 42.29
CA SER A 185 -37.39 4.69 41.01
C SER A 185 -37.93 3.56 40.13
N GLN A 186 -37.66 2.30 40.45
CA GLN A 186 -37.94 1.12 39.59
C GLN A 186 -38.89 0.10 40.25
N THR A 187 -39.81 0.54 41.11
CA THR A 187 -40.65 -0.33 41.96
C THR A 187 -41.63 -1.25 41.20
N LYS A 188 -41.90 -0.96 39.92
CA LYS A 188 -42.79 -1.74 39.03
C LYS A 188 -42.09 -2.93 38.34
N GLU A 189 -40.77 -3.02 38.39
CA GLU A 189 -40.01 -4.10 37.76
C GLU A 189 -40.17 -5.43 38.50
N GLN A 190 -40.23 -6.54 37.75
CA GLN A 190 -40.32 -7.90 38.30
C GLN A 190 -38.94 -8.49 38.61
N TYR A 191 -37.95 -8.19 37.76
CA TYR A 191 -36.57 -8.66 37.88
C TYR A 191 -35.60 -7.48 37.91
N PHE A 192 -34.52 -7.65 38.67
CA PHE A 192 -33.46 -6.68 38.86
C PHE A 192 -32.11 -7.34 38.58
N TYR A 193 -31.17 -6.54 38.08
CA TYR A 193 -29.85 -7.02 37.70
C TYR A 193 -28.77 -6.16 38.35
N LEU A 194 -27.84 -6.82 39.04
CA LEU A 194 -26.61 -6.22 39.51
C LEU A 194 -25.57 -6.27 38.40
N LEU A 195 -25.02 -5.11 38.09
CA LEU A 195 -24.18 -4.85 36.94
C LEU A 195 -22.80 -4.41 37.39
N GLN A 196 -21.73 -4.98 36.84
CA GLN A 196 -20.38 -4.47 37.03
C GLN A 196 -19.94 -3.73 35.78
N GLN A 197 -19.46 -2.49 35.93
CA GLN A 197 -18.91 -1.78 34.79
C GLN A 197 -17.61 -2.46 34.35
N MET A 198 -17.53 -2.82 33.08
CA MET A 198 -16.28 -3.33 32.50
C MET A 198 -15.33 -2.16 32.20
N LYS A 199 -14.01 -2.38 32.34
CA LYS A 199 -13.04 -1.45 31.80
C LYS A 199 -13.23 -1.34 30.29
N HIS A 200 -13.10 -0.12 29.79
CA HIS A 200 -13.28 0.25 28.38
C HIS A 200 -12.61 -0.75 27.43
N ILE A 201 -13.31 -1.14 26.36
CA ILE A 201 -12.75 -1.88 25.19
C ILE A 201 -11.46 -1.22 24.66
N ASN A 202 -11.29 0.07 24.94
CA ASN A 202 -10.15 0.89 24.55
C ASN A 202 -8.82 0.62 25.30
N GLN A 203 -8.72 -0.36 26.21
CA GLN A 203 -7.46 -0.73 26.88
C GLN A 203 -6.86 -2.10 26.49
N MET A 204 -7.49 -2.86 25.59
CA MET A 204 -6.93 -4.06 24.93
C MET A 204 -5.59 -3.78 24.17
N HIS A 205 -4.49 -3.90 24.90
CA HIS A 205 -3.07 -4.16 24.58
C HIS A 205 -2.22 -3.28 23.61
N PRO A 206 -1.02 -2.84 24.06
CA PRO A 206 0.10 -2.37 23.24
C PRO A 206 1.08 -3.46 22.74
N GLN A 207 1.01 -4.69 23.28
CA GLN A 207 1.89 -5.82 22.95
C GLN A 207 1.13 -7.15 23.17
N ALA A 208 0.30 -7.56 22.21
CA ALA A 208 -0.44 -8.82 22.33
C ALA A 208 0.42 -10.00 21.85
N ASP A 209 1.31 -10.46 22.72
CA ASP A 209 1.71 -11.87 22.77
C ASP A 209 0.58 -12.64 23.47
N TYR A 210 -0.15 -13.45 22.72
CA TYR A 210 -1.27 -14.27 23.21
C TYR A 210 -0.82 -15.48 24.07
N SER A 211 0.33 -15.40 24.74
CA SER A 211 0.96 -16.60 25.30
C SER A 211 0.52 -16.98 26.71
N ASN A 212 -0.18 -16.15 27.50
CA ASN A 212 -0.45 -16.55 28.90
C ASN A 212 -1.83 -16.13 29.45
N GLN A 213 -2.74 -17.14 29.47
CA GLN A 213 -3.91 -17.39 30.34
C GLN A 213 -5.34 -17.34 29.71
N MET A 214 -6.20 -18.31 30.10
CA MET A 214 -7.11 -19.05 29.18
C MET A 214 -8.62 -18.85 29.29
N CYS A 215 -9.25 -18.85 28.12
CA CYS A 215 -10.68 -18.77 27.80
C CYS A 215 -11.47 -20.06 28.12
N PRO A 216 -12.77 -19.98 28.46
CA PRO A 216 -13.63 -21.15 28.67
C PRO A 216 -13.85 -22.04 27.43
N ASP A 217 -13.47 -21.58 26.23
CA ASP A 217 -13.53 -22.36 24.99
C ASP A 217 -12.21 -23.09 24.65
N CYS A 218 -11.13 -22.83 25.39
CA CYS A 218 -9.89 -23.58 25.27
C CYS A 218 -9.77 -24.56 26.43
N GLN A 219 -9.72 -25.85 26.11
CA GLN A 219 -9.57 -26.97 27.05
C GLN A 219 -8.16 -27.02 27.67
N SER A 220 -7.74 -26.00 28.43
CA SER A 220 -6.64 -26.16 29.38
C SER A 220 -6.68 -25.19 30.58
N ASP A 221 -5.96 -25.58 31.64
CA ASP A 221 -6.12 -25.15 33.03
C ASP A 221 -5.44 -23.82 33.44
N SER A 222 -5.50 -22.73 32.66
CA SER A 222 -5.04 -21.40 33.17
C SER A 222 -6.04 -20.24 32.96
N ARG A 223 -5.97 -19.13 33.71
CA ARG A 223 -7.12 -18.19 33.91
C ARG A 223 -7.39 -17.14 32.81
N CYS A 224 -8.64 -17.02 32.35
CA CYS A 224 -9.02 -16.06 31.29
C CYS A 224 -8.85 -14.59 31.70
N SER A 225 -8.06 -13.81 30.97
CA SER A 225 -7.89 -12.37 31.21
C SER A 225 -8.97 -11.47 30.56
N PHE A 226 -9.97 -12.04 29.87
CA PHE A 226 -11.00 -11.28 29.15
C PHE A 226 -12.08 -10.61 30.03
N LEU A 227 -12.27 -11.07 31.28
CA LEU A 227 -13.51 -10.81 32.06
C LEU A 227 -13.31 -10.09 33.42
N VAL A 228 -12.09 -9.80 33.85
CA VAL A 228 -11.86 -9.29 35.21
C VAL A 228 -11.77 -7.77 35.25
N SER A 229 -12.88 -7.11 35.62
CA SER A 229 -12.85 -5.70 36.02
C SER A 229 -12.32 -5.57 37.44
N LYS A 230 -11.24 -4.80 37.65
CA LYS A 230 -10.77 -4.42 39.00
C LYS A 230 -11.69 -3.38 39.68
N SER A 231 -12.77 -2.93 39.03
CA SER A 231 -13.68 -1.95 39.62
C SER A 231 -14.68 -2.62 40.56
N GLN A 232 -14.68 -2.23 41.83
CA GLN A 232 -15.66 -2.69 42.83
C GLN A 232 -17.03 -1.99 42.72
N ASN A 233 -17.25 -1.15 41.70
CA ASN A 233 -18.49 -0.40 41.54
C ASN A 233 -19.57 -1.27 40.89
N ILE A 234 -20.56 -1.65 41.70
CA ILE A 234 -21.76 -2.40 41.30
C ILE A 234 -22.91 -1.40 41.06
N PHE A 235 -23.63 -1.61 39.96
CA PHE A 235 -24.78 -0.81 39.53
C PHE A 235 -26.05 -1.67 39.51
N LEU A 236 -27.21 -1.02 39.56
CA LEU A 236 -28.52 -1.67 39.45
C LEU A 236 -29.20 -1.25 38.15
N ALA A 237 -29.79 -2.22 37.45
CA ALA A 237 -30.72 -2.00 36.34
C ALA A 237 -32.01 -2.82 36.54
N GLY A 238 -33.13 -2.23 36.13
CA GLY A 238 -34.39 -2.94 35.97
C GLY A 238 -34.38 -3.81 34.70
N GLN A 239 -35.28 -4.78 34.63
CA GLN A 239 -35.40 -5.66 33.47
C GLN A 239 -35.65 -4.88 32.17
N SER A 240 -36.50 -3.85 32.21
CA SER A 240 -36.79 -2.97 31.06
C SER A 240 -35.55 -2.20 30.55
N GLU A 241 -34.65 -1.79 31.44
CA GLU A 241 -33.39 -1.10 31.08
C GLU A 241 -32.38 -2.04 30.43
N LEU A 242 -32.38 -3.33 30.81
CA LEU A 242 -31.50 -4.34 30.24
C LEU A 242 -31.89 -4.68 28.79
N PHE A 243 -33.19 -4.73 28.50
CA PHE A 243 -33.73 -5.00 27.16
C PHE A 243 -33.49 -3.86 26.16
N ALA A 244 -33.07 -2.67 26.62
CA ALA A 244 -32.65 -1.58 25.74
C ALA A 244 -31.23 -1.78 25.13
N TYR A 245 -30.48 -2.80 25.58
CA TYR A 245 -29.09 -3.06 25.17
C TYR A 245 -28.93 -4.48 24.60
N PRO A 246 -29.20 -4.71 23.30
CA PRO A 246 -29.44 -6.06 22.76
C PRO A 246 -28.20 -6.81 22.25
N ILE A 247 -26.98 -6.28 22.37
CA ILE A 247 -25.81 -6.80 21.64
C ILE A 247 -24.86 -7.57 22.56
N ARG A 248 -24.63 -8.86 22.27
CA ARG A 248 -23.62 -9.69 22.95
C ARG A 248 -22.20 -9.18 22.67
N ILE A 249 -21.30 -9.33 23.64
CA ILE A 249 -19.93 -8.82 23.57
C ILE A 249 -19.10 -9.43 22.41
N GLU A 250 -19.43 -10.65 22.00
CA GLU A 250 -18.85 -11.34 20.83
C GLU A 250 -19.08 -10.53 19.53
N PHE A 251 -20.28 -9.98 19.35
CA PHE A 251 -20.62 -9.15 18.20
C PHE A 251 -19.92 -7.80 18.25
N VAL A 252 -19.77 -7.19 19.43
CA VAL A 252 -19.03 -5.93 19.59
C VAL A 252 -17.56 -6.09 19.21
N ASN A 253 -16.93 -7.21 19.61
CA ASN A 253 -15.54 -7.52 19.26
C ASN A 253 -15.38 -7.79 17.75
N LEU A 254 -16.31 -8.53 17.15
CA LEU A 254 -16.32 -8.79 15.71
C LEU A 254 -16.53 -7.50 14.89
N ILE A 255 -17.51 -6.68 15.28
CA ILE A 255 -17.81 -5.39 14.66
C ILE A 255 -16.59 -4.45 14.73
N GLY A 256 -15.95 -4.31 15.89
CA GLY A 256 -14.78 -3.44 16.04
C GLY A 256 -13.59 -3.86 15.15
N ARG A 257 -13.38 -5.17 14.96
CA ARG A 257 -12.31 -5.70 14.10
C ARG A 257 -12.63 -5.54 12.61
N LEU A 258 -13.85 -5.83 12.18
CA LEU A 258 -14.26 -5.74 10.78
C LEU A 258 -14.46 -4.29 10.32
N PHE A 259 -15.03 -3.42 11.15
CA PHE A 259 -15.39 -2.05 10.79
C PHE A 259 -14.18 -1.16 10.55
N SER A 260 -13.14 -1.30 11.36
CA SER A 260 -11.90 -0.55 11.17
C SER A 260 -11.23 -0.91 9.86
N GLN A 261 -11.13 -2.20 9.56
CA GLN A 261 -10.61 -2.70 8.29
C GLN A 261 -11.45 -2.22 7.10
N LEU A 262 -12.78 -2.20 7.25
CA LEU A 262 -13.72 -1.71 6.22
C LEU A 262 -13.54 -0.21 5.94
N ILE A 263 -13.49 0.65 6.95
CA ILE A 263 -13.27 2.10 6.76
C ILE A 263 -11.90 2.36 6.11
N CYS A 264 -10.86 1.64 6.54
CA CYS A 264 -9.53 1.72 5.93
C CYS A 264 -9.59 1.40 4.43
N GLN A 265 -10.30 0.33 4.06
CA GLN A 265 -10.52 -0.07 2.68
C GLN A 265 -11.34 0.97 1.91
N MET A 266 -12.42 1.50 2.48
CA MET A 266 -13.25 2.53 1.83
C MET A 266 -12.47 3.82 1.57
N MET A 267 -11.69 4.31 2.54
CA MET A 267 -10.83 5.48 2.35
C MET A 267 -9.80 5.26 1.25
N HIS A 268 -9.20 4.08 1.22
CA HIS A 268 -8.25 3.66 0.20
C HIS A 268 -8.88 3.70 -1.19
N TYR A 269 -10.01 3.01 -1.39
CA TYR A 269 -10.75 3.04 -2.66
C TYR A 269 -11.17 4.45 -3.08
N ALA A 270 -11.69 5.25 -2.14
CA ALA A 270 -12.11 6.63 -2.42
C ALA A 270 -10.92 7.51 -2.87
N ARG A 271 -9.75 7.38 -2.22
CA ARG A 271 -8.52 8.09 -2.62
C ARG A 271 -8.08 7.69 -4.02
N THR A 272 -8.01 6.39 -4.29
CA THR A 272 -7.65 5.85 -5.61
C THR A 272 -8.61 6.33 -6.70
N GLN A 273 -9.92 6.28 -6.46
CA GLN A 273 -10.92 6.74 -7.44
C GLN A 273 -10.84 8.24 -7.70
N ASN A 274 -10.68 9.03 -6.64
CA ASN A 274 -10.53 10.48 -6.78
C ASN A 274 -9.26 10.83 -7.58
N ALA A 275 -8.15 10.16 -7.30
CA ALA A 275 -6.91 10.29 -8.05
C ALA A 275 -7.10 9.90 -9.52
N ASN A 276 -7.71 8.74 -9.79
CA ASN A 276 -7.94 8.27 -11.16
C ASN A 276 -8.82 9.22 -11.98
N TYR A 277 -9.85 9.79 -11.34
CA TYR A 277 -10.73 10.78 -11.96
C TYR A 277 -9.99 12.09 -12.26
N LYS A 278 -9.21 12.59 -11.30
CA LYS A 278 -8.38 13.80 -11.49
C LYS A 278 -7.36 13.63 -12.61
N LEU A 279 -6.91 12.39 -12.82
CA LEU A 279 -6.04 11.98 -13.90
C LEU A 279 -6.81 11.60 -15.17
N CYS A 280 -8.09 11.95 -15.28
CA CYS A 280 -8.94 11.69 -16.46
C CYS A 280 -8.94 10.23 -16.94
N ASN A 281 -8.80 9.26 -16.03
CA ASN A 281 -8.69 7.83 -16.33
C ASN A 281 -7.54 7.48 -17.29
N LEU A 282 -6.42 8.22 -17.23
CA LEU A 282 -5.24 7.97 -18.05
C LEU A 282 -4.49 6.69 -17.66
N ALA A 283 -4.76 6.13 -16.48
CA ALA A 283 -4.21 4.84 -16.04
C ALA A 283 -5.31 3.94 -15.46
N SER A 284 -5.00 2.65 -15.27
CA SER A 284 -5.92 1.74 -14.60
C SER A 284 -5.99 2.01 -13.10
N ILE A 285 -7.13 1.70 -12.49
CA ILE A 285 -7.38 2.00 -11.07
C ILE A 285 -6.36 1.34 -10.15
N ASP A 286 -5.94 0.11 -10.47
CA ASP A 286 -4.97 -0.65 -9.68
C ASP A 286 -3.56 -0.05 -9.76
N ARG A 287 -3.20 0.60 -10.86
CA ARG A 287 -1.91 1.28 -11.01
C ARG A 287 -1.90 2.65 -10.36
N ILE A 288 -3.03 3.36 -10.39
CA ILE A 288 -3.18 4.60 -9.60
C ILE A 288 -3.10 4.30 -8.11
N GLU A 289 -3.72 3.22 -7.64
CA GLU A 289 -3.62 2.79 -6.25
C GLU A 289 -2.17 2.60 -5.81
N GLU A 290 -1.39 1.90 -6.63
CA GLU A 290 0.02 1.64 -6.41
C GLU A 290 0.85 2.93 -6.44
N ALA A 291 0.62 3.80 -7.44
CA ALA A 291 1.34 5.06 -7.62
C ALA A 291 1.12 6.07 -6.47
N ILE A 292 -0.05 6.04 -5.82
CA ILE A 292 -0.34 6.92 -4.67
C ILE A 292 -0.09 6.25 -3.32
N SER A 293 0.37 4.99 -3.30
CA SER A 293 0.69 4.23 -2.08
C SER A 293 2.15 4.44 -1.68
N CYS A 294 2.41 5.06 -0.52
CA CYS A 294 3.77 5.22 -0.02
C CYS A 294 4.28 3.93 0.66
N PRO A 295 5.61 3.71 0.72
CA PRO A 295 6.19 2.57 1.44
C PRO A 295 5.77 2.47 2.91
N SER A 296 5.54 3.62 3.54
CA SER A 296 5.03 3.73 4.91
C SER A 296 3.61 3.19 5.08
N PHE A 297 2.81 3.13 4.02
CA PHE A 297 1.47 2.56 3.99
C PHE A 297 1.51 1.08 3.63
N ASN A 298 2.16 0.74 2.52
CA ASN A 298 2.30 -0.64 2.04
C ASN A 298 3.75 -0.90 1.62
N LEU A 299 4.44 -1.80 2.32
CA LEU A 299 5.83 -2.14 2.01
C LEU A 299 5.95 -3.05 0.78
N GLU A 300 4.90 -3.82 0.47
CA GLU A 300 4.90 -4.86 -0.57
C GLU A 300 4.50 -4.29 -1.93
N ARG A 301 3.58 -3.33 -1.95
CA ARG A 301 3.07 -2.70 -3.17
C ARG A 301 2.90 -1.20 -2.95
N ASN A 302 3.85 -0.44 -3.47
CA ASN A 302 3.92 1.01 -3.36
C ASN A 302 4.44 1.62 -4.66
N TYR A 303 4.54 2.94 -4.67
CA TYR A 303 4.88 3.71 -5.85
C TYR A 303 6.27 3.42 -6.42
N GLN A 304 7.20 2.81 -5.67
CA GLN A 304 8.62 2.80 -6.01
C GLN A 304 8.98 2.03 -7.29
N ASN A 305 8.25 0.94 -7.61
CA ASN A 305 8.46 0.22 -8.87
C ASN A 305 7.95 1.04 -10.07
N LEU A 306 6.81 1.72 -9.90
CA LEU A 306 6.25 2.61 -10.91
C LEU A 306 7.05 3.91 -11.05
N GLU A 307 7.62 4.42 -9.96
CA GLU A 307 8.54 5.57 -9.92
C GLU A 307 9.73 5.29 -10.81
N MET A 308 10.39 4.14 -10.65
CA MET A 308 11.54 3.78 -11.48
C MET A 308 11.21 3.71 -12.97
N LEU A 309 10.06 3.13 -13.31
CA LEU A 309 9.61 3.06 -14.69
C LEU A 309 9.25 4.46 -15.22
N GLY A 310 8.57 5.26 -14.41
CA GLY A 310 8.17 6.63 -14.74
C GLY A 310 9.35 7.58 -14.93
N ASP A 311 10.38 7.47 -14.10
CA ASP A 311 11.66 8.18 -14.21
C ASP A 311 12.28 7.93 -15.59
N SER A 312 12.43 6.66 -16.00
CA SER A 312 12.97 6.33 -17.33
C SER A 312 12.09 6.83 -18.48
N VAL A 313 10.76 6.82 -18.34
CA VAL A 313 9.84 7.39 -19.35
C VAL A 313 10.00 8.90 -19.45
N ILE A 314 10.07 9.61 -18.32
CA ILE A 314 10.26 11.07 -18.29
C ILE A 314 11.64 11.42 -18.85
N LYS A 315 12.70 10.70 -18.46
CA LYS A 315 14.06 10.85 -18.99
C LYS A 315 14.08 10.72 -20.50
N TYR A 316 13.46 9.67 -21.07
CA TYR A 316 13.37 9.48 -22.51
C TYR A 316 12.61 10.61 -23.22
N LEU A 317 11.39 10.94 -22.77
CA LEU A 317 10.57 11.95 -23.43
C LEU A 317 11.21 13.35 -23.37
N THR A 318 11.85 13.70 -22.26
CA THR A 318 12.58 14.97 -22.12
C THR A 318 13.87 14.97 -22.95
N SER A 319 14.65 13.88 -22.96
CA SER A 319 15.82 13.73 -23.84
C SER A 319 15.43 13.86 -25.30
N ALA A 320 14.39 13.17 -25.75
CA ALA A 320 13.91 13.23 -27.12
C ALA A 320 13.49 14.65 -27.49
N MET A 321 12.64 15.31 -26.68
CA MET A 321 12.21 16.69 -26.91
C MET A 321 13.40 17.67 -27.00
N LEU A 322 14.37 17.59 -26.09
CA LEU A 322 15.55 18.46 -26.13
C LEU A 322 16.46 18.16 -27.32
N PHE A 323 16.58 16.90 -27.74
CA PHE A 323 17.38 16.52 -28.89
C PHE A 323 16.82 17.07 -30.22
N GLU A 324 15.51 17.34 -30.31
CA GLU A 324 14.90 17.97 -31.48
C GLU A 324 15.36 19.42 -31.68
N GLU A 325 15.80 20.09 -30.62
CA GLU A 325 16.18 21.50 -30.68
C GLU A 325 17.53 21.67 -31.38
N THR A 326 17.50 22.12 -32.63
CA THR A 326 18.67 22.23 -33.52
C THR A 326 19.67 23.31 -33.09
N PHE A 327 19.32 24.17 -32.14
CA PHE A 327 20.26 25.14 -31.57
C PHE A 327 21.04 24.58 -30.37
N LEU A 328 20.61 23.43 -29.82
CA LEU A 328 21.29 22.72 -28.74
C LEU A 328 22.31 21.75 -29.35
N ASN A 329 23.51 22.26 -29.64
CA ASN A 329 24.57 21.50 -30.32
C ASN A 329 25.54 20.77 -29.38
N ASN A 330 25.43 20.99 -28.06
CA ASN A 330 26.37 20.47 -27.08
C ASN A 330 25.62 19.57 -26.08
N GLU A 331 26.15 18.36 -25.86
CA GLU A 331 25.67 17.38 -24.88
C GLU A 331 25.50 18.01 -23.49
N SER A 332 26.50 18.77 -23.02
CA SER A 332 26.49 19.33 -21.67
C SER A 332 25.33 20.28 -21.44
N LEU A 333 24.88 21.00 -22.49
CA LEU A 333 23.72 21.88 -22.44
C LEU A 333 22.42 21.08 -22.44
N LEU A 334 22.33 20.03 -23.27
CA LEU A 334 21.20 19.10 -23.29
C LEU A 334 21.01 18.43 -21.91
N SER A 335 22.09 17.90 -21.33
CA SER A 335 22.10 17.30 -20.00
C SER A 335 21.73 18.30 -18.91
N SER A 336 22.25 19.53 -18.97
CA SER A 336 21.88 20.59 -18.02
C SER A 336 20.39 20.97 -18.09
N LEU A 337 19.81 21.01 -19.29
CA LEU A 337 18.38 21.30 -19.48
C LEU A 337 17.50 20.12 -19.06
N ARG A 338 17.90 18.89 -19.39
CA ARG A 338 17.22 17.66 -18.95
C ARG A 338 17.11 17.62 -17.44
N ILE A 339 18.23 17.83 -16.73
CA ILE A 339 18.26 17.88 -15.26
C ILE A 339 17.27 18.91 -14.73
N LYS A 340 17.22 20.13 -15.29
CA LYS A 340 16.27 21.17 -14.86
C LYS A 340 14.81 20.71 -14.97
N LEU A 341 14.45 20.05 -16.07
CA LEU A 341 13.09 19.54 -16.32
C LEU A 341 12.73 18.35 -15.40
N ILE A 342 13.68 17.50 -15.03
CA ILE A 342 13.40 16.31 -14.21
C ILE A 342 13.75 16.49 -12.73
N THR A 343 14.08 17.71 -12.29
CA THR A 343 14.37 17.95 -10.87
C THR A 343 13.15 17.67 -9.99
N ASN A 344 13.37 17.11 -8.79
CA ASN A 344 12.30 16.91 -7.80
C ASN A 344 11.56 18.22 -7.47
N LYS A 345 12.22 19.38 -7.63
CA LYS A 345 11.57 20.68 -7.50
C LYS A 345 10.52 20.89 -8.58
N HIS A 346 10.90 20.76 -9.86
CA HIS A 346 9.97 20.93 -10.99
C HIS A 346 8.83 19.91 -10.93
N LEU A 347 9.17 18.63 -10.71
CA LEU A 347 8.18 17.55 -10.62
C LEU A 347 7.18 17.76 -9.47
N SER A 348 7.65 18.23 -8.31
CA SER A 348 6.78 18.63 -7.19
C SER A 348 5.89 19.83 -7.57
N ASP A 349 6.45 20.84 -8.25
CA ASP A 349 5.71 22.04 -8.65
C ASP A 349 4.58 21.72 -9.65
N VAL A 350 4.78 20.77 -10.58
CA VAL A 350 3.74 20.30 -11.53
C VAL A 350 2.78 19.26 -10.92
N TYR A 351 3.16 18.60 -9.82
CA TYR A 351 2.30 17.69 -9.07
C TYR A 351 1.25 18.42 -8.23
N ILE A 352 1.63 19.53 -7.57
CA ILE A 352 0.77 20.27 -6.61
C ILE A 352 -0.63 20.58 -7.16
N PRO A 353 -0.81 21.06 -8.41
CA PRO A 353 -2.13 21.39 -8.97
C PRO A 353 -3.09 20.19 -9.04
N LEU A 354 -2.59 18.95 -9.10
CA LEU A 354 -3.42 17.75 -9.12
C LEU A 354 -4.18 17.57 -7.78
N GLN A 355 -3.63 18.07 -6.67
CA GLN A 355 -4.22 17.92 -5.33
C GLN A 355 -4.59 16.45 -5.00
N ILE A 356 -3.81 15.49 -5.47
CA ILE A 356 -4.02 14.06 -5.22
C ILE A 356 -3.63 13.74 -3.76
N ARG A 357 -4.53 13.08 -3.03
CA ARG A 357 -4.27 12.61 -1.67
C ARG A 357 -3.61 11.25 -1.71
N SER A 358 -2.33 11.19 -1.34
CA SER A 358 -1.59 9.93 -1.26
C SER A 358 -1.84 9.17 0.04
N MET A 359 -1.43 7.92 0.04
CA MET A 359 -1.55 6.99 1.16
C MET A 359 -0.19 6.90 1.85
N ASN A 360 0.08 7.86 2.75
CA ASN A 360 1.42 8.11 3.33
C ASN A 360 1.60 7.61 4.78
N SER A 361 0.63 6.92 5.36
CA SER A 361 0.83 6.30 6.68
C SER A 361 0.01 5.04 6.82
N LYS A 362 0.61 3.97 7.36
CA LYS A 362 -0.13 2.87 7.97
C LYS A 362 -1.12 3.48 8.95
N ILE A 363 -2.39 3.14 8.77
CA ILE A 363 -3.44 3.61 9.67
C ILE A 363 -3.12 3.02 11.04
N HIS A 364 -2.58 3.85 11.94
CA HIS A 364 -2.05 3.39 13.21
C HIS A 364 -3.19 2.74 13.99
N TYR A 365 -2.95 1.58 14.64
CA TYR A 365 -3.99 0.89 15.40
C TYR A 365 -4.64 1.77 16.49
N LYS A 366 -3.94 2.80 16.99
CA LYS A 366 -4.48 3.81 17.91
C LYS A 366 -5.46 4.79 17.22
N LYS A 367 -5.27 5.10 15.94
CA LYS A 367 -6.23 5.84 15.08
C LYS A 367 -7.46 4.97 14.76
N ILE A 368 -7.24 3.68 14.49
CA ILE A 368 -8.28 2.65 14.29
C ILE A 368 -9.18 2.51 15.53
N ARG A 369 -8.58 2.56 16.73
CA ARG A 369 -9.25 2.43 18.03
C ARG A 369 -10.10 3.62 18.46
N ASN A 370 -10.06 4.71 17.71
CA ASN A 370 -10.86 5.90 17.92
C ASN A 370 -11.21 6.45 16.55
N HIS A 371 -11.63 5.58 15.61
CA HIS A 371 -11.70 5.97 14.20
C HIS A 371 -12.59 7.19 14.00
N MET A 372 -13.73 7.26 14.70
CA MET A 372 -14.57 8.45 14.72
C MET A 372 -13.83 9.68 15.27
N THR A 373 -13.22 9.61 16.45
CA THR A 373 -12.49 10.74 17.08
C THR A 373 -11.28 11.19 16.27
N THR A 374 -10.63 10.29 15.55
CA THR A 374 -9.42 10.57 14.77
C THR A 374 -9.77 11.08 13.39
N THR A 375 -10.84 10.57 12.76
CA THR A 375 -11.30 11.11 11.48
C THR A 375 -12.11 12.40 11.64
N ILE A 376 -12.61 12.68 12.84
CA ILE A 376 -13.24 13.95 13.24
C ILE A 376 -12.19 15.01 13.65
N ASN A 377 -11.08 14.61 14.30
CA ASN A 377 -10.07 15.54 14.83
C ASN A 377 -8.71 15.52 14.10
N ASP A 378 -8.48 14.70 13.06
CA ASP A 378 -7.24 14.79 12.26
C ASP A 378 -7.29 16.13 11.52
N VAL A 379 -6.66 17.13 12.11
CA VAL A 379 -6.18 18.31 11.42
C VAL A 379 -4.86 17.86 10.78
N ASP A 380 -4.80 17.94 9.46
CA ASP A 380 -3.65 17.68 8.58
C ASP A 380 -3.30 16.19 8.34
N ASP A 381 -3.67 15.68 7.16
CA ASP A 381 -2.94 14.56 6.54
C ASP A 381 -1.44 14.94 6.53
N PHE A 382 -0.54 13.97 6.78
CA PHE A 382 0.91 14.21 6.71
C PHE A 382 1.28 14.90 5.40
N ILE A 383 1.82 16.11 5.49
CA ILE A 383 2.28 16.88 4.33
C ILE A 383 3.40 16.09 3.65
N LEU A 384 3.20 15.70 2.40
CA LEU A 384 4.23 15.04 1.60
C LEU A 384 5.43 15.95 1.44
N SER A 385 6.63 15.41 1.63
CA SER A 385 7.86 16.12 1.26
C SER A 385 7.89 16.37 -0.26
N ARG A 386 8.62 17.40 -0.71
CA ARG A 386 8.82 17.68 -2.15
C ARG A 386 9.35 16.45 -2.89
N LYS A 387 10.25 15.69 -2.25
CA LYS A 387 10.77 14.44 -2.82
C LYS A 387 9.64 13.45 -3.08
N GLN A 388 8.85 13.11 -2.06
CA GLN A 388 7.73 12.18 -2.22
C GLN A 388 6.71 12.63 -3.28
N GLN A 389 6.48 13.94 -3.42
CA GLN A 389 5.60 14.47 -4.48
C GLN A 389 6.16 14.21 -5.88
N ALA A 390 7.48 14.38 -6.06
CA ALA A 390 8.16 14.04 -7.30
C ALA A 390 8.12 12.54 -7.58
N ASP A 391 8.49 11.71 -6.59
CA ASP A 391 8.47 10.25 -6.71
C ASP A 391 7.06 9.73 -7.11
N ILE A 392 6.00 10.30 -6.50
CA ILE A 392 4.60 9.97 -6.85
C ILE A 392 4.23 10.47 -8.25
N TYR A 393 4.73 11.63 -8.68
CA TYR A 393 4.50 12.14 -10.03
C TYR A 393 5.11 11.20 -11.08
N GLU A 394 6.34 10.75 -10.85
CA GLU A 394 7.01 9.73 -11.67
C GLU A 394 6.20 8.43 -11.68
N ALA A 395 5.77 7.97 -10.51
CA ALA A 395 4.94 6.77 -10.42
C ALA A 395 3.61 6.87 -11.18
N ILE A 396 2.95 8.03 -11.18
CA ILE A 396 1.75 8.27 -11.99
C ILE A 396 2.09 8.26 -13.48
N CYS A 397 3.22 8.86 -13.87
CA CYS A 397 3.72 8.78 -15.25
C CYS A 397 3.92 7.33 -15.69
N GLY A 398 4.58 6.52 -14.83
CA GLY A 398 4.75 5.09 -15.06
C GLY A 398 3.42 4.33 -15.15
N ALA A 399 2.46 4.65 -14.28
CA ALA A 399 1.12 4.08 -14.32
C ALA A 399 0.38 4.38 -15.64
N CYS A 400 0.54 5.60 -16.18
CA CYS A 400 -0.03 5.97 -17.48
C CYS A 400 0.63 5.20 -18.63
N TYR A 401 1.96 5.02 -18.59
CA TYR A 401 2.70 4.31 -19.63
C TYR A 401 2.34 2.82 -19.70
N ILE A 402 2.29 2.12 -18.55
CA ILE A 402 2.09 0.66 -18.50
C ILE A 402 0.75 0.21 -19.07
N ARG A 403 -0.26 1.09 -19.13
CA ARG A 403 -1.60 0.74 -19.62
C ARG A 403 -1.55 0.08 -20.99
N ASP A 404 -0.82 0.70 -21.91
CA ASP A 404 -0.70 0.27 -23.30
C ASP A 404 0.77 0.08 -23.73
N TYR A 405 1.73 0.43 -22.86
CA TYR A 405 3.17 0.54 -23.17
C TYR A 405 3.43 1.48 -24.35
N GLU A 406 2.67 2.58 -24.38
CA GLU A 406 2.75 3.64 -25.38
C GLU A 406 2.77 5.01 -24.68
N PHE A 407 3.29 6.02 -25.37
CA PHE A 407 3.43 7.37 -24.82
C PHE A 407 2.14 8.20 -24.85
N SER A 408 1.06 7.70 -25.47
CA SER A 408 -0.11 8.53 -25.76
C SER A 408 -0.79 9.10 -24.50
N ASP A 409 -0.90 8.31 -23.44
CA ASP A 409 -1.48 8.77 -22.17
C ASP A 409 -0.51 9.55 -21.31
N VAL A 410 0.78 9.25 -21.41
CA VAL A 410 1.85 10.03 -20.78
C VAL A 410 1.85 11.46 -21.32
N ILE A 411 1.71 11.63 -22.64
CA ILE A 411 1.64 12.95 -23.27
C ILE A 411 0.36 13.69 -22.85
N LYS A 412 -0.78 12.99 -22.72
CA LYS A 412 -2.00 13.60 -22.16
C LYS A 412 -1.80 14.01 -20.70
N PHE A 413 -1.08 13.20 -19.91
CA PHE A 413 -0.74 13.51 -18.52
C PHE A 413 0.16 14.74 -18.43
N PHE A 414 1.21 14.85 -19.26
CA PHE A 414 2.07 16.04 -19.34
C PHE A 414 1.30 17.31 -19.73
N LYS A 415 0.30 17.19 -20.60
CA LYS A 415 -0.59 18.31 -20.94
C LYS A 415 -1.48 18.69 -19.75
N LEU A 416 -2.04 17.71 -19.05
CA LEU A 416 -2.87 17.93 -17.87
C LEU A 416 -2.12 18.67 -16.76
N THR A 417 -0.83 18.38 -16.58
CA THR A 417 0.01 18.93 -15.51
C THR A 417 0.79 20.17 -15.92
N ASN A 418 0.66 20.62 -17.18
CA ASN A 418 1.48 21.68 -17.76
C ASN A 418 2.98 21.43 -17.59
N PHE A 419 3.42 20.19 -17.80
CA PHE A 419 4.82 19.77 -17.62
C PHE A 419 5.83 20.58 -18.46
N GLY A 420 5.37 21.16 -19.57
CA GLY A 420 6.21 21.89 -20.54
C GLY A 420 6.65 21.05 -21.73
N PHE A 421 5.99 19.91 -21.99
CA PHE A 421 6.32 19.03 -23.11
C PHE A 421 5.85 19.61 -24.46
N HIS A 422 6.74 19.67 -25.45
CA HIS A 422 6.51 20.23 -26.78
C HIS A 422 7.24 19.45 -27.89
N GLY A 423 7.20 18.12 -27.83
CA GLY A 423 7.79 17.27 -28.87
C GLY A 423 7.10 17.38 -30.23
N ASN A 424 7.89 17.50 -31.30
CA ASN A 424 7.44 17.73 -32.67
C ASN A 424 7.51 16.46 -33.54
N PHE A 425 8.57 15.66 -33.44
CA PHE A 425 8.76 14.50 -34.30
C PHE A 425 8.03 13.27 -33.74
N GLN A 426 6.84 13.00 -34.28
CA GLN A 426 5.96 11.91 -33.82
C GLN A 426 6.64 10.54 -33.66
N LYS A 427 7.72 10.28 -34.40
CA LYS A 427 8.47 9.02 -34.36
C LYS A 427 9.10 8.74 -32.99
N PHE A 428 9.52 9.77 -32.26
CA PHE A 428 10.04 9.63 -30.89
C PHE A 428 8.93 9.41 -29.85
N TYR A 429 7.68 9.67 -30.21
CA TYR A 429 6.56 9.72 -29.27
C TYR A 429 5.48 8.69 -29.58
N ARG A 430 5.81 7.70 -30.42
CA ARG A 430 4.95 6.59 -30.83
C ARG A 430 5.75 5.29 -30.90
N GLY A 431 5.03 4.18 -30.86
CA GLY A 431 5.61 2.85 -30.86
C GLY A 431 5.72 2.27 -29.46
N ASN A 432 6.23 1.04 -29.39
CA ASN A 432 6.24 0.23 -28.19
C ASN A 432 7.68 -0.27 -27.95
N SER A 433 8.19 -0.10 -26.73
CA SER A 433 9.54 -0.51 -26.35
C SER A 433 9.65 -1.99 -25.92
N LEU A 434 8.57 -2.77 -26.03
CA LEU A 434 8.52 -4.14 -25.53
C LEU A 434 9.14 -5.16 -26.46
N ILE A 435 9.98 -6.00 -25.86
CA ILE A 435 10.61 -7.17 -26.46
C ILE A 435 9.67 -8.36 -26.33
N LYS A 436 9.64 -9.22 -27.35
CA LYS A 436 8.90 -10.49 -27.31
C LYS A 436 9.77 -11.57 -26.67
N PHE A 437 9.43 -11.97 -25.45
CA PHE A 437 10.09 -13.06 -24.73
C PHE A 437 9.39 -14.41 -24.97
N PRO A 438 10.14 -15.53 -25.12
CA PRO A 438 9.56 -16.87 -25.13
C PRO A 438 8.97 -17.24 -23.76
N ASP A 439 7.91 -18.05 -23.75
CA ASP A 439 7.17 -18.43 -22.54
C ASP A 439 7.99 -19.28 -21.56
N SER A 440 9.00 -20.00 -22.05
CA SER A 440 9.89 -20.83 -21.22
C SER A 440 11.34 -20.63 -21.63
N TYR A 441 12.17 -20.13 -20.71
CA TYR A 441 13.62 -20.07 -20.89
C TYR A 441 14.32 -20.72 -19.70
N ASN A 442 14.99 -21.85 -19.96
CA ASN A 442 15.50 -22.74 -18.92
C ASN A 442 17.02 -22.90 -18.92
N ASN A 443 17.75 -21.80 -19.08
CA ASN A 443 19.19 -21.77 -18.84
C ASN A 443 19.54 -20.98 -17.59
N GLN A 444 20.24 -21.64 -16.67
CA GLN A 444 20.94 -21.01 -15.54
C GLN A 444 22.34 -20.51 -15.94
N ILE A 445 22.76 -20.80 -17.17
CA ILE A 445 24.05 -20.38 -17.71
C ILE A 445 23.95 -18.93 -18.17
N TYR A 446 24.97 -18.14 -17.85
CA TYR A 446 25.05 -16.74 -18.27
C TYR A 446 25.09 -16.63 -19.82
N PRO A 447 24.29 -15.73 -20.44
CA PRO A 447 24.12 -15.71 -21.89
C PRO A 447 25.40 -15.55 -22.71
N LEU A 448 26.34 -14.72 -22.24
CA LEU A 448 27.56 -14.43 -23.00
C LEU A 448 28.46 -15.68 -23.16
N LYS A 449 28.41 -16.60 -22.19
CA LYS A 449 29.11 -17.89 -22.29
C LYS A 449 28.63 -18.69 -23.48
N GLN A 450 27.31 -18.79 -23.67
CA GLN A 450 26.70 -19.50 -24.79
C GLN A 450 26.92 -18.77 -26.11
N GLN A 451 26.77 -17.45 -26.11
CA GLN A 451 26.99 -16.63 -27.30
C GLN A 451 28.43 -16.70 -27.80
N LYS A 452 29.42 -16.78 -26.89
CA LYS A 452 30.83 -16.94 -27.22
C LYS A 452 31.14 -18.27 -27.92
N GLU A 453 30.43 -19.35 -27.58
CA GLU A 453 30.55 -20.65 -28.27
C GLU A 453 30.00 -20.59 -29.71
N ILE A 454 28.91 -19.84 -29.93
CA ILE A 454 28.29 -19.68 -31.25
C ILE A 454 29.12 -18.73 -32.13
N ARG A 455 29.53 -17.60 -31.57
CA ARG A 455 30.34 -16.59 -32.25
C ARG A 455 31.40 -16.07 -31.27
N PRO A 456 32.69 -16.40 -31.46
CA PRO A 456 33.74 -15.89 -30.60
C PRO A 456 33.94 -14.38 -30.81
N PHE A 457 34.60 -13.73 -29.83
CA PHE A 457 35.12 -12.38 -30.02
C PHE A 457 36.08 -12.34 -31.22
N VAL A 458 36.15 -11.18 -31.87
CA VAL A 458 37.05 -11.00 -33.02
C VAL A 458 38.49 -11.28 -32.59
N GLN A 459 39.23 -12.06 -33.38
CA GLN A 459 40.60 -12.49 -33.08
C GLN A 459 41.66 -11.44 -33.41
N LYS A 460 41.44 -10.66 -34.47
CA LYS A 460 42.33 -9.58 -34.88
C LYS A 460 41.49 -8.41 -35.35
N SER A 461 41.57 -7.28 -34.65
CA SER A 461 40.80 -6.10 -35.03
C SER A 461 41.40 -5.45 -36.27
N ILE A 462 40.51 -5.09 -37.19
CA ILE A 462 40.83 -4.22 -38.32
C ILE A 462 40.04 -2.94 -38.09
N TYR A 463 40.73 -1.87 -37.72
CA TYR A 463 40.13 -0.57 -37.39
C TYR A 463 39.76 0.23 -38.64
N ASN A 464 38.82 1.16 -38.50
CA ASN A 464 38.30 2.02 -39.57
C ASN A 464 37.73 1.24 -40.77
N GLN A 465 37.02 0.13 -40.51
CA GLN A 465 36.32 -0.59 -41.55
C GLN A 465 35.16 0.23 -42.16
N PRO A 466 34.77 -0.05 -43.42
CA PRO A 466 33.66 0.64 -44.06
C PRO A 466 32.35 0.48 -43.29
N LEU A 467 31.68 1.60 -42.99
CA LEU A 467 30.41 1.61 -42.24
C LEU A 467 29.29 0.84 -42.96
N GLN A 468 29.35 0.68 -44.28
CA GLN A 468 28.35 -0.11 -45.03
C GLN A 468 28.29 -1.57 -44.57
N ASN A 469 29.43 -2.15 -44.15
CA ASN A 469 29.46 -3.50 -43.62
C ASN A 469 28.76 -3.55 -42.25
N PHE A 470 28.87 -2.48 -41.47
CA PHE A 470 28.19 -2.37 -40.18
C PHE A 470 26.69 -2.18 -40.34
N GLU A 471 26.24 -1.37 -41.31
CA GLU A 471 24.83 -1.26 -41.70
C GLU A 471 24.25 -2.60 -42.15
N GLN A 472 25.01 -3.38 -42.94
CA GLN A 472 24.62 -4.74 -43.33
C GLN A 472 24.50 -5.67 -42.13
N PHE A 473 25.43 -5.58 -41.18
CA PHE A 473 25.38 -6.34 -39.93
C PHE A 473 24.16 -5.97 -39.08
N LEU A 474 23.85 -4.68 -38.94
CA LEU A 474 22.67 -4.19 -38.21
C LEU A 474 21.36 -4.44 -38.96
N GLY A 475 21.42 -4.78 -40.25
CA GLY A 475 20.25 -5.04 -41.09
C GLY A 475 19.45 -3.79 -41.46
N CYS A 476 20.01 -2.59 -41.28
CA CYS A 476 19.37 -1.33 -41.63
C CYS A 476 20.39 -0.27 -42.08
N LYS A 477 19.98 0.61 -42.98
CA LYS A 477 20.79 1.76 -43.44
C LYS A 477 20.58 2.91 -42.46
N LEU A 478 21.64 3.56 -42.00
CA LEU A 478 21.60 4.56 -40.93
C LEU A 478 22.26 5.86 -41.37
N THR A 479 21.47 6.91 -41.62
CA THR A 479 21.94 8.18 -42.20
C THR A 479 22.98 8.90 -41.33
N ARG A 480 22.89 8.79 -39.99
CA ARG A 480 23.79 9.44 -39.03
C ARG A 480 24.85 8.50 -38.43
N LEU A 481 25.06 7.33 -39.04
CA LEU A 481 26.02 6.36 -38.50
C LEU A 481 27.46 6.89 -38.48
N ASN A 482 27.83 7.73 -39.45
CA ASN A 482 29.15 8.36 -39.46
C ASN A 482 29.36 9.23 -38.21
N GLU A 483 28.38 10.05 -37.84
CA GLU A 483 28.37 10.84 -36.61
C GLU A 483 28.42 9.94 -35.37
N ALA A 484 27.58 8.90 -35.30
CA ALA A 484 27.55 7.98 -34.17
C ALA A 484 28.87 7.24 -33.93
N MET A 485 29.62 6.94 -34.98
CA MET A 485 30.86 6.15 -34.90
C MET A 485 32.14 7.01 -34.83
N THR A 486 32.03 8.34 -34.92
CA THR A 486 33.18 9.25 -34.90
C THR A 486 33.43 9.79 -33.51
N VAL A 487 34.64 9.56 -32.98
CA VAL A 487 35.04 9.87 -31.58
C VAL A 487 34.83 11.33 -31.19
N GLU A 488 34.80 12.28 -32.12
CA GLU A 488 34.63 13.71 -31.82
C GLU A 488 33.17 14.19 -31.94
N ASP A 489 32.26 13.39 -32.50
CA ASP A 489 30.93 13.86 -32.93
C ASP A 489 29.75 13.10 -32.29
N TYR A 490 29.98 11.99 -31.59
CA TYR A 490 28.91 11.09 -31.14
C TYR A 490 28.08 11.60 -29.94
N GLU A 491 28.58 12.58 -29.17
CA GLU A 491 28.08 12.93 -27.83
C GLU A 491 26.57 13.28 -27.80
N ARG A 492 26.08 13.94 -28.85
CA ARG A 492 24.66 14.32 -28.94
C ARG A 492 23.76 13.10 -29.14
N LEU A 493 24.25 12.09 -29.85
CA LEU A 493 23.58 10.83 -30.07
C LEU A 493 23.68 9.92 -28.84
N GLU A 494 24.83 9.90 -28.16
CA GLU A 494 25.00 9.25 -26.84
C GLU A 494 23.93 9.75 -25.85
N PHE A 495 23.75 11.08 -25.73
CA PHE A 495 22.73 11.67 -24.85
C PHE A 495 21.32 11.12 -25.04
N LEU A 496 20.90 10.94 -26.30
CA LEU A 496 19.59 10.38 -26.62
C LEU A 496 19.59 8.84 -26.43
N GLY A 497 20.70 8.20 -26.81
CA GLY A 497 20.93 6.76 -26.72
C GLY A 497 20.84 6.21 -25.30
N ASP A 498 21.49 6.87 -24.35
CA ASP A 498 21.41 6.60 -22.89
C ASP A 498 19.95 6.48 -22.44
N ALA A 499 19.12 7.46 -22.80
CA ALA A 499 17.72 7.47 -22.40
C ALA A 499 16.87 6.40 -23.12
N ILE A 500 17.22 6.05 -24.37
CA ILE A 500 16.56 4.98 -25.14
C ILE A 500 16.86 3.62 -24.50
N LEU A 501 18.14 3.32 -24.26
CA LEU A 501 18.55 2.03 -23.69
C LEU A 501 18.02 1.86 -22.28
N GLU A 502 18.04 2.93 -21.48
CA GLU A 502 17.46 2.90 -20.15
C GLU A 502 15.97 2.53 -20.19
N LEU A 503 15.18 3.21 -21.03
CA LEU A 503 13.76 2.91 -21.14
C LEU A 503 13.50 1.50 -21.70
N LEU A 504 14.27 1.06 -22.69
CA LEU A 504 14.20 -0.29 -23.25
C LEU A 504 14.39 -1.35 -22.15
N ILE A 505 15.41 -1.18 -21.32
CA ILE A 505 15.74 -2.17 -20.29
C ILE A 505 14.73 -2.12 -19.13
N VAL A 506 14.49 -0.94 -18.56
CA VAL A 506 13.64 -0.80 -17.36
C VAL A 506 12.21 -1.29 -17.62
N VAL A 507 11.63 -0.97 -18.77
CA VAL A 507 10.26 -1.40 -19.11
C VAL A 507 10.17 -2.91 -19.28
N ASN A 508 11.15 -3.52 -19.96
CA ASN A 508 11.14 -4.96 -20.21
C ASN A 508 11.46 -5.77 -18.93
N VAL A 509 12.42 -5.32 -18.12
CA VAL A 509 12.68 -5.91 -16.80
C VAL A 509 11.44 -5.82 -15.92
N HIS A 510 10.81 -4.63 -15.83
CA HIS A 510 9.59 -4.46 -15.05
C HIS A 510 8.50 -5.44 -15.50
N LYS A 511 8.18 -5.45 -16.80
CA LYS A 511 7.12 -6.32 -17.34
C LYS A 511 7.38 -7.80 -17.10
N GLU A 512 8.61 -8.27 -17.31
CA GLU A 512 8.93 -9.68 -17.06
C GLU A 512 8.92 -10.00 -15.56
N CYS A 513 9.42 -9.11 -14.70
CA CYS A 513 9.32 -9.27 -13.26
C CYS A 513 7.86 -9.34 -12.78
N GLU A 514 6.94 -8.58 -13.37
CA GLU A 514 5.51 -8.69 -13.06
C GLU A 514 4.92 -10.08 -13.31
N LYS A 515 5.38 -10.77 -14.37
CA LYS A 515 4.94 -12.14 -14.64
C LYS A 515 5.38 -13.12 -13.55
N PHE A 516 6.60 -12.95 -13.04
CA PHE A 516 7.22 -13.92 -12.13
C PHE A 516 7.03 -13.61 -10.64
N TYR A 517 6.78 -12.36 -10.26
CA TYR A 517 6.83 -11.92 -8.85
C TYR A 517 5.56 -11.20 -8.38
N HIS A 518 4.60 -10.94 -9.26
CA HIS A 518 3.35 -10.23 -8.93
C HIS A 518 2.09 -11.11 -9.02
N SER A 519 2.21 -12.44 -9.08
CA SER A 519 1.02 -13.31 -9.14
C SER A 519 0.20 -13.27 -7.84
N HIS A 520 -1.14 -13.31 -7.96
CA HIS A 520 -2.05 -13.36 -6.81
C HIS A 520 -1.74 -14.52 -5.87
N GLU A 521 -1.35 -15.66 -6.43
CA GLU A 521 -0.97 -16.85 -5.68
C GLU A 521 0.29 -16.62 -4.85
N GLN A 522 1.35 -16.00 -5.39
CA GLN A 522 2.56 -15.67 -4.63
C GLN A 522 2.31 -14.65 -3.53
N GLN A 523 1.51 -13.62 -3.80
CA GLN A 523 1.12 -12.64 -2.78
C GLN A 523 0.35 -13.31 -1.64
N GLN A 524 -0.54 -14.26 -1.97
CA GLN A 524 -1.27 -15.05 -0.97
C GLN A 524 -0.34 -15.98 -0.19
N MET A 525 0.55 -16.71 -0.86
CA MET A 525 1.54 -17.58 -0.21
C MET A 525 2.48 -16.79 0.72
N CYS A 526 2.86 -15.57 0.35
CA CYS A 526 3.63 -14.67 1.20
C CYS A 526 2.86 -14.27 2.47
N ARG A 527 1.58 -13.89 2.34
CA ARG A 527 0.70 -13.57 3.48
C ARG A 527 0.48 -14.76 4.42
N GLU A 528 0.46 -15.96 3.87
CA GLU A 528 0.33 -17.21 4.61
C GLU A 528 1.67 -17.68 5.23
N GLY A 529 2.77 -16.93 5.04
CA GLY A 529 4.11 -17.30 5.52
C GLY A 529 4.73 -18.48 4.79
N LYS A 530 4.14 -18.95 3.69
CA LYS A 530 4.62 -20.06 2.85
C LYS A 530 5.70 -19.63 1.87
N LEU A 531 5.82 -18.32 1.62
CA LEU A 531 6.77 -17.69 0.73
C LEU A 531 7.52 -16.63 1.53
N GLN A 532 8.85 -16.61 1.49
CA GLN A 532 9.60 -15.59 2.22
C GLN A 532 9.32 -14.21 1.61
N GLN A 533 9.16 -13.18 2.45
CA GLN A 533 8.88 -11.80 2.02
C GLN A 533 9.92 -11.25 1.03
N LYS A 534 11.11 -11.85 1.04
CA LYS A 534 12.23 -11.64 0.12
C LYS A 534 11.98 -12.10 -1.33
N GLN A 535 10.91 -12.83 -1.62
CA GLN A 535 10.56 -13.36 -2.95
C GLN A 535 9.45 -12.55 -3.66
N LEU A 536 9.11 -11.35 -3.16
CA LEU A 536 8.31 -10.35 -3.88
C LEU A 536 9.24 -9.35 -4.58
N LEU A 537 8.82 -8.79 -5.73
CA LEU A 537 9.60 -7.79 -6.45
C LEU A 537 9.73 -6.52 -5.60
N CYS A 538 10.92 -6.26 -5.07
CA CYS A 538 11.21 -5.02 -4.38
C CYS A 538 11.89 -3.99 -5.31
N PRO A 539 11.79 -2.69 -5.00
CA PRO A 539 12.39 -1.65 -5.85
C PRO A 539 13.90 -1.76 -5.98
N GLY A 540 14.57 -2.27 -4.96
CA GLY A 540 16.01 -2.51 -4.98
C GLY A 540 16.43 -3.56 -6.03
N MET A 541 15.59 -4.57 -6.29
CA MET A 541 15.83 -5.58 -7.33
C MET A 541 15.78 -4.96 -8.72
N MET A 542 14.76 -4.13 -8.98
CA MET A 542 14.64 -3.38 -10.23
C MET A 542 15.82 -2.44 -10.45
N HIS A 543 16.27 -1.74 -9.40
CA HIS A 543 17.44 -0.86 -9.47
C HIS A 543 18.70 -1.64 -9.84
N ILE A 544 18.91 -2.79 -9.21
CA ILE A 544 20.07 -3.64 -9.45
C ILE A 544 20.06 -4.23 -10.86
N ALA A 545 18.89 -4.61 -11.38
CA ALA A 545 18.75 -5.04 -12.77
C ALA A 545 19.09 -3.91 -13.76
N LYS A 546 18.61 -2.67 -13.49
CA LYS A 546 18.93 -1.46 -14.28
C LYS A 546 20.45 -1.25 -14.34
N ILE A 547 21.12 -1.14 -13.18
CA ILE A 547 22.57 -0.86 -13.16
C ILE A 547 23.41 -2.02 -13.71
N SER A 548 22.95 -3.27 -13.63
CA SER A 548 23.69 -4.42 -14.15
C SER A 548 23.70 -4.47 -15.69
N LEU A 549 22.63 -4.01 -16.32
CA LEU A 549 22.45 -4.07 -17.78
C LEU A 549 22.82 -2.75 -18.49
N LEU A 550 23.00 -1.67 -17.73
CA LEU A 550 23.42 -0.35 -18.21
C LEU A 550 24.80 0.04 -17.67
N ASP A 551 25.54 -0.88 -17.07
CA ASP A 551 26.91 -0.61 -16.66
C ASP A 551 27.80 -0.38 -17.88
N ASN A 552 28.74 0.56 -17.78
CA ASN A 552 29.69 0.85 -18.87
C ASN A 552 30.52 -0.39 -19.25
N GLY A 553 30.84 -1.25 -18.28
CA GLY A 553 31.50 -2.54 -18.53
C GLY A 553 30.61 -3.49 -19.31
N PHE A 554 29.32 -3.60 -18.98
CA PHE A 554 28.37 -4.40 -19.75
C PHE A 554 28.25 -3.87 -21.19
N MET A 555 27.91 -2.59 -21.36
CA MET A 555 27.69 -1.97 -22.67
C MET A 555 28.96 -1.98 -23.52
N GLY A 556 30.10 -1.65 -22.94
CA GLY A 556 31.39 -1.71 -23.60
C GLY A 556 31.78 -3.14 -24.00
N THR A 557 31.50 -4.14 -23.17
CA THR A 557 31.72 -5.56 -23.56
C THR A 557 30.82 -5.96 -24.72
N MET A 558 29.55 -5.53 -24.73
CA MET A 558 28.64 -5.78 -25.84
C MET A 558 29.12 -5.11 -27.13
N ALA A 559 29.55 -3.84 -27.06
CA ALA A 559 30.14 -3.12 -28.18
C ALA A 559 31.35 -3.87 -28.76
N LEU A 560 32.26 -4.37 -27.90
CA LEU A 560 33.40 -5.17 -28.30
C LEU A 560 32.99 -6.51 -28.92
N TYR A 561 32.04 -7.21 -28.30
CA TYR A 561 31.51 -8.48 -28.78
C TYR A 561 30.90 -8.35 -30.19
N TYR A 562 30.18 -7.26 -30.45
CA TYR A 562 29.57 -6.95 -31.75
C TYR A 562 30.50 -6.22 -32.72
N GLY A 563 31.75 -5.95 -32.34
CA GLY A 563 32.78 -5.44 -33.24
C GLY A 563 32.74 -3.93 -33.48
N TYR A 564 32.11 -3.13 -32.61
CA TYR A 564 31.99 -1.67 -32.79
C TYR A 564 33.34 -0.97 -32.98
N HIS A 565 34.36 -1.39 -32.21
CA HIS A 565 35.73 -0.87 -32.29
C HIS A 565 36.33 -0.95 -33.71
N GLN A 566 35.92 -1.90 -34.54
CA GLN A 566 36.42 -2.02 -35.91
C GLN A 566 35.86 -0.95 -36.85
N TYR A 567 34.68 -0.43 -36.54
CA TYR A 567 33.97 0.57 -37.35
C TYR A 567 34.10 1.99 -36.78
N ALA A 568 34.61 2.13 -35.56
CA ALA A 568 34.86 3.41 -34.92
C ALA A 568 35.89 4.23 -35.72
N ILE A 569 35.60 5.51 -35.91
CA ILE A 569 36.39 6.45 -36.68
C ILE A 569 37.14 7.37 -35.71
N GLY A 570 38.46 7.47 -35.88
CA GLY A 570 39.29 8.39 -35.10
C GLY A 570 39.78 7.86 -33.75
N LEU A 571 39.70 6.54 -33.49
CA LEU A 571 40.34 5.95 -32.31
C LEU A 571 41.87 6.13 -32.37
N CYS A 572 42.46 6.72 -31.32
CA CYS A 572 43.90 6.87 -31.23
C CYS A 572 44.60 5.53 -30.96
N ASN A 573 45.90 5.44 -31.27
CA ASN A 573 46.65 4.19 -31.10
C ASN A 573 46.67 3.69 -29.66
N ASP A 574 46.66 4.58 -28.67
CA ASP A 574 46.65 4.20 -27.26
C ASP A 574 45.35 3.50 -26.89
N THR A 575 44.20 4.06 -27.28
CA THR A 575 42.89 3.43 -27.08
C THR A 575 42.76 2.13 -27.86
N GLN A 576 43.29 2.05 -29.08
CA GLN A 576 43.33 0.78 -29.83
C GLN A 576 44.14 -0.29 -29.08
N ASN A 577 45.29 0.07 -28.52
CA ASN A 577 46.11 -0.85 -27.72
C ASN A 577 45.41 -1.29 -26.42
N GLU A 578 44.66 -0.39 -25.77
CA GLU A 578 43.82 -0.73 -24.62
C GLU A 578 42.71 -1.71 -25.01
N ILE A 579 42.02 -1.47 -26.13
CA ILE A 579 40.99 -2.36 -26.67
C ILE A 579 41.55 -3.75 -26.94
N GLU A 580 42.72 -3.88 -27.58
CA GLU A 580 43.33 -5.18 -27.84
C GLU A 580 43.65 -5.94 -26.55
N LYS A 581 44.23 -5.26 -25.55
CA LYS A 581 44.53 -5.88 -24.25
C LYS A 581 43.28 -6.43 -23.58
N VAL A 582 42.20 -5.66 -23.60
CA VAL A 582 40.92 -6.09 -23.01
C VAL A 582 40.29 -7.22 -23.81
N LEU A 583 40.34 -7.17 -25.15
CA LEU A 583 39.86 -8.25 -26.00
C LEU A 583 40.58 -9.57 -25.70
N ASP A 584 41.90 -9.54 -25.48
CA ASP A 584 42.66 -10.72 -25.06
C ASP A 584 42.16 -11.29 -23.73
N SER A 585 41.87 -10.43 -22.75
CA SER A 585 41.28 -10.88 -21.48
C SER A 585 39.88 -11.48 -21.67
N LEU A 586 38.99 -10.81 -22.42
CA LEU A 586 37.62 -11.29 -22.68
C LEU A 586 37.60 -12.61 -23.49
N ARG A 587 38.57 -12.82 -24.39
CA ARG A 587 38.75 -14.07 -25.15
C ARG A 587 39.11 -15.24 -24.24
N ASN A 588 39.82 -15.01 -23.14
CA ASN A 588 40.19 -16.05 -22.18
C ASN A 588 39.15 -16.25 -21.08
N GLU A 589 38.21 -15.30 -20.91
CA GLU A 589 37.19 -15.35 -19.85
C GLU A 589 36.07 -16.38 -20.12
N GLU A 590 35.67 -17.16 -19.13
CA GLU A 590 34.63 -18.20 -19.31
C GLU A 590 33.20 -17.67 -19.14
N PHE A 591 33.05 -16.51 -18.47
CA PHE A 591 31.75 -15.89 -18.16
C PHE A 591 30.80 -16.84 -17.42
N ASN A 592 31.31 -17.55 -16.41
CA ASN A 592 30.53 -18.47 -15.58
C ASN A 592 29.49 -17.77 -14.70
N GLU A 593 29.76 -16.51 -14.32
CA GLU A 593 28.93 -15.72 -13.42
C GLU A 593 28.64 -14.33 -14.01
N PHE A 594 27.50 -13.74 -13.68
CA PHE A 594 27.07 -12.46 -14.24
C PHE A 594 27.99 -11.29 -13.83
N GLN A 595 28.52 -11.31 -12.61
CA GLN A 595 29.35 -10.23 -12.06
C GLN A 595 30.68 -10.05 -12.79
N ILE A 596 31.16 -11.07 -13.49
CA ILE A 596 32.45 -11.07 -14.19
C ILE A 596 32.50 -9.92 -15.22
N ILE A 597 31.40 -9.67 -15.94
CA ILE A 597 31.39 -8.66 -17.00
C ILE A 597 31.63 -7.24 -16.44
N ASN A 598 31.12 -6.96 -15.24
CA ASN A 598 31.25 -5.64 -14.61
C ASN A 598 32.65 -5.41 -14.02
N GLN A 599 33.45 -6.47 -13.81
CA GLN A 599 34.84 -6.34 -13.35
C GLN A 599 35.76 -5.75 -14.44
N TYR A 600 35.37 -5.86 -15.71
CA TYR A 600 36.11 -5.28 -16.83
C TYR A 600 35.76 -3.81 -17.09
N SER A 601 34.79 -3.23 -16.36
CA SER A 601 34.34 -1.83 -16.53
C SER A 601 35.47 -0.80 -16.49
N THR A 602 36.46 -1.00 -15.63
CA THR A 602 37.61 -0.08 -15.48
C THR A 602 38.67 -0.26 -16.56
N GLN A 603 38.67 -1.39 -17.26
CA GLN A 603 39.65 -1.71 -18.29
C GLN A 603 39.15 -1.33 -19.67
N ILE A 604 37.83 -1.43 -19.91
CA ILE A 604 37.20 -1.09 -21.17
C ILE A 604 37.21 0.43 -21.36
N PRO A 605 37.72 0.96 -22.47
CA PRO A 605 37.65 2.39 -22.75
C PRO A 605 36.20 2.88 -22.83
N LYS A 606 35.88 3.96 -22.10
CA LYS A 606 34.51 4.51 -22.00
C LYS A 606 33.86 4.76 -23.37
N ILE A 607 34.65 5.17 -24.36
CA ILE A 607 34.19 5.34 -25.75
C ILE A 607 33.40 4.14 -26.29
N MET A 608 33.70 2.91 -25.85
CA MET A 608 32.95 1.72 -26.30
C MET A 608 31.50 1.70 -25.80
N SER A 609 31.23 2.13 -24.57
CA SER A 609 29.85 2.29 -24.08
C SER A 609 29.16 3.46 -24.79
N ASP A 610 29.89 4.55 -25.01
CA ASP A 610 29.31 5.76 -25.59
C ASP A 610 28.91 5.55 -27.07
N LEU A 611 29.72 4.80 -27.83
CA LEU A 611 29.39 4.35 -29.19
C LEU A 611 28.21 3.37 -29.23
N TRP A 612 28.06 2.54 -28.19
CA TRP A 612 26.91 1.64 -28.07
C TRP A 612 25.60 2.42 -27.88
N GLU A 613 25.62 3.51 -27.13
CA GLU A 613 24.47 4.40 -26.95
C GLU A 613 24.19 5.23 -28.21
N SER A 614 25.22 5.81 -28.82
CA SER A 614 25.07 6.66 -30.01
C SER A 614 24.43 5.93 -31.20
N VAL A 615 24.77 4.65 -31.42
CA VAL A 615 24.17 3.82 -32.47
C VAL A 615 22.70 3.50 -32.17
N ALA A 616 22.34 3.29 -30.90
CA ALA A 616 20.94 3.11 -30.52
C ALA A 616 20.09 4.34 -30.86
N ALA A 617 20.64 5.56 -30.66
CA ALA A 617 19.99 6.80 -31.09
C ALA A 617 19.83 6.90 -32.62
N CYS A 618 20.85 6.50 -33.38
CA CYS A 618 20.74 6.44 -34.85
C CYS A 618 19.60 5.52 -35.31
N ILE A 619 19.48 4.34 -34.72
CA ILE A 619 18.40 3.40 -35.02
C ILE A 619 17.04 4.00 -34.64
N MET A 620 16.93 4.70 -33.51
CA MET A 620 15.69 5.40 -33.13
C MET A 620 15.29 6.47 -34.15
N ILE A 621 16.24 7.27 -34.63
CA ILE A 621 15.99 8.33 -35.61
C ILE A 621 15.49 7.71 -36.94
N GLU A 622 16.16 6.67 -37.42
CA GLU A 622 15.89 6.10 -38.74
C GLU A 622 14.73 5.08 -38.76
N CYS A 623 14.57 4.29 -37.70
CA CYS A 623 13.65 3.16 -37.65
C CYS A 623 12.62 3.24 -36.51
N GLY A 624 12.75 4.20 -35.58
CA GLY A 624 11.87 4.33 -34.41
C GLY A 624 12.01 3.18 -33.41
N TRP A 625 11.08 3.08 -32.47
CA TRP A 625 11.08 2.04 -31.44
C TRP A 625 11.06 0.61 -32.01
N GLU A 626 10.40 0.40 -33.16
CA GLU A 626 10.38 -0.91 -33.81
C GLU A 626 11.79 -1.38 -34.19
N GLY A 627 12.60 -0.51 -34.79
CA GLY A 627 13.99 -0.85 -35.11
C GLY A 627 14.85 -1.07 -33.87
N VAL A 628 14.67 -0.24 -32.83
CA VAL A 628 15.40 -0.40 -31.56
C VAL A 628 15.09 -1.76 -30.92
N VAL A 629 13.82 -2.16 -30.87
CA VAL A 629 13.40 -3.46 -30.33
C VAL A 629 13.90 -4.61 -31.20
N GLN A 630 13.86 -4.49 -32.53
CA GLN A 630 14.33 -5.55 -33.44
C GLN A 630 15.85 -5.80 -33.34
N ILE A 631 16.64 -4.75 -33.13
CA ILE A 631 18.10 -4.83 -33.10
C ILE A 631 18.59 -4.97 -31.66
N TYR A 632 18.49 -3.89 -30.87
CA TYR A 632 18.98 -3.86 -29.49
C TYR A 632 18.12 -4.71 -28.57
N GLY A 633 16.80 -4.77 -28.80
CA GLY A 633 15.92 -5.64 -28.03
C GLY A 633 16.34 -7.11 -28.13
N GLU A 634 16.66 -7.62 -29.32
CA GLU A 634 17.16 -9.00 -29.46
C GLU A 634 18.56 -9.20 -28.88
N MET A 635 19.44 -8.18 -28.93
CA MET A 635 20.76 -8.24 -28.26
C MET A 635 20.64 -8.32 -26.73
N TYR A 636 19.73 -7.56 -26.12
CA TYR A 636 19.52 -7.50 -24.68
C TYR A 636 18.65 -8.63 -24.13
N LYS A 637 17.75 -9.17 -24.95
CA LYS A 637 16.76 -10.20 -24.60
C LYS A 637 17.31 -11.34 -23.73
N PRO A 638 18.38 -12.06 -24.10
CA PRO A 638 18.84 -13.18 -23.28
C PRO A 638 19.39 -12.73 -21.92
N PHE A 639 19.96 -11.52 -21.83
CA PHE A 639 20.47 -10.94 -20.59
C PHE A 639 19.33 -10.49 -19.67
N ILE A 640 18.29 -9.84 -20.21
CA ILE A 640 17.09 -9.48 -19.44
C ILE A 640 16.45 -10.74 -18.84
N GLN A 641 16.29 -11.81 -19.63
CA GLN A 641 15.73 -13.08 -19.14
C GLN A 641 16.57 -13.69 -18.02
N TYR A 642 17.90 -13.71 -18.19
CA TYR A 642 18.81 -14.21 -17.16
C TYR A 642 18.71 -13.39 -15.87
N VAL A 643 18.74 -12.06 -15.97
CA VAL A 643 18.70 -11.15 -14.82
C VAL A 643 17.37 -11.28 -14.10
N VAL A 644 16.22 -11.25 -14.79
CA VAL A 644 14.89 -11.37 -14.17
C VAL A 644 14.75 -12.70 -13.43
N LYS A 645 15.21 -13.81 -14.01
CA LYS A 645 15.12 -15.13 -13.38
C LYS A 645 16.01 -15.27 -12.14
N ASN A 646 17.15 -14.60 -12.14
CA ASN A 646 18.14 -14.67 -11.05
C ASN A 646 18.16 -13.39 -10.20
N ILE A 647 17.14 -12.52 -10.32
CA ILE A 647 17.17 -11.15 -9.80
C ILE A 647 17.35 -11.13 -8.28
N TYR A 648 16.79 -12.13 -7.60
CA TYR A 648 16.94 -12.32 -6.17
C TYR A 648 18.40 -12.60 -5.77
N THR A 649 19.04 -13.56 -6.44
CA THR A 649 20.44 -13.94 -6.16
C THR A 649 21.40 -12.79 -6.47
N ILE A 650 21.16 -12.10 -7.59
CA ILE A 650 21.91 -10.90 -7.99
C ILE A 650 21.74 -9.80 -6.93
N TYR A 651 20.51 -9.58 -6.47
CA TYR A 651 20.20 -8.57 -5.46
C TYR A 651 20.89 -8.85 -4.12
N ASP A 652 20.78 -10.07 -3.60
CA ASP A 652 21.41 -10.46 -2.32
C ASP A 652 22.93 -10.30 -2.37
N TYR A 653 23.58 -10.68 -3.48
CA TYR A 653 25.02 -10.49 -3.68
C TYR A 653 25.45 -9.01 -3.55
N HIS A 654 24.75 -8.09 -4.22
CA HIS A 654 25.07 -6.67 -4.12
C HIS A 654 24.81 -6.10 -2.72
N GLN A 655 23.82 -6.61 -1.99
CA GLN A 655 23.59 -6.21 -0.59
C GLN A 655 24.72 -6.66 0.33
N GLU A 656 25.26 -7.87 0.14
CA GLU A 656 26.40 -8.36 0.92
C GLU A 656 27.67 -7.54 0.67
N ILE A 657 27.97 -7.21 -0.58
CA ILE A 657 29.11 -6.33 -0.93
C ILE A 657 28.97 -4.98 -0.24
N ASN A 658 27.81 -4.33 -0.36
CA ASN A 658 27.57 -3.02 0.24
C ASN A 658 27.72 -3.07 1.77
N ARG A 659 27.27 -4.16 2.39
CA ARG A 659 27.43 -4.38 3.84
C ARG A 659 28.89 -4.53 4.24
N ASN A 660 29.68 -5.29 3.47
CA ASN A 660 31.11 -5.46 3.73
C ASN A 660 31.89 -4.14 3.59
N ILE A 661 31.59 -3.35 2.55
CA ILE A 661 32.19 -2.01 2.36
C ILE A 661 31.82 -1.07 3.52
N GLN A 662 30.58 -1.13 4.03
CA GLN A 662 30.17 -0.34 5.19
C GLN A 662 30.87 -0.78 6.48
N ILE A 663 31.17 -2.07 6.64
CA ILE A 663 31.93 -2.59 7.77
C ILE A 663 33.40 -2.15 7.69
N GLU A 664 34.01 -2.12 6.50
CA GLU A 664 35.40 -1.66 6.33
C GLU A 664 35.57 -0.14 6.53
N LYS A 665 34.49 0.64 6.34
CA LYS A 665 34.50 2.11 6.50
C LYS A 665 34.20 2.58 7.93
N ASN A 666 33.71 1.69 8.81
CA ASN A 666 33.40 1.97 10.21
C ASN A 666 34.42 1.31 11.12
#